data_AF-A0A1I2DXL6-F1
#
_entry.id   AF-A0A1I2DXL6-F1
#
_cell.length_a   1.000
_cell.length_b   1.000
_cell.length_c   1.000
_cell.angle_alpha   90.00
_cell.angle_beta   90.00
_cell.angle_gamma   90.00
#
_symmetry.space_group_name_H-M   'P 1'
#
loop_
_entity.id
_entity.type
_entity.pdbx_description
1 polymer ?
#
loop_
_entity_poly.entity_id
_entity_poly.type
_entity_poly.pdbx_seq_one_letter_code
_entity_poly.pdbx_strand_id
1 'polypeptide(L)'
;MIHSKLPKIWYGGDYNPDQWPEAIWQEDMRLFKEAGINVVTLPVFSWAKLQPSEDVYNFEWLDKLLDLIAENGIYACLATSTAAQPAWMSRKYDDILPVDVDGRKRTHGSRTNFCPNSKTYRRFSRALAAKLAERYKDHPALLIWHINNEYGTHCYCNHCAEAFRVWLQAKFGTIERLNAEWNMSFWGHTVYDWEDIVPPTNLNGDNRNFQPMALDYKRFMSDSILDCYKGEYEELKRITPALPITTNIWGLFNGLDLQKWGDAMDVVSWDSYPQMSEPMGNVAMRHDYMRGLKQGKPFMLMEQTPSQQNWQPYNSLKRPGVMRLWSYQAVAHGADTVMFFQLRRSIGACEKYHGALIEHVGHEHTRVFRECAQLGHELEELGDKLLDATVHVEAALLFDIDNWNAVEITSGPSVDLNYLDQAQRYYKAFYDQNIQMDVISPLSEFSKYKIVVAPVLYMLKPGVAERIEAFVQAGGTFITTFFSGIVNENDLVTLGGYPGALRKLLGVWVEEIDSLTPDMRNTIEVGEQFGHIAGGSYACELLCDLLHLEGAEAIGSYGSDFYAGMPALTVNRYGEGEAYYVATVPEQKLLSGLVQTICEKHGIGAPLLADAGVELAQRHKGEEAYTFVLNHNPFESKLELGEVKYTDLLTSERLSGAVTIEPYGVMILQIST
;
A
#
# COMPACT_ATOMS: atom_id res chain seq x y z
N MET A 1 -5.93 15.80 -13.42
CA MET A 1 -4.66 15.24 -13.92
C MET A 1 -3.58 15.64 -12.94
N ILE A 2 -2.52 14.84 -12.76
CA ILE A 2 -1.42 15.16 -11.84
C ILE A 2 -0.76 16.50 -12.21
N HIS A 3 -0.48 16.72 -13.50
CA HIS A 3 0.01 18.01 -14.00
C HIS A 3 -0.43 18.24 -15.45
N SER A 4 -0.93 19.44 -15.78
CA SER A 4 -1.52 19.73 -17.10
C SER A 4 -0.50 19.85 -18.24
N LYS A 5 0.77 20.16 -17.96
CA LYS A 5 1.86 20.20 -18.97
C LYS A 5 2.11 18.85 -19.65
N LEU A 6 1.74 17.73 -19.03
CA LEU A 6 1.94 16.39 -19.58
C LEU A 6 0.62 15.60 -19.51
N PRO A 7 -0.33 15.87 -20.43
CA PRO A 7 -1.66 15.26 -20.43
C PRO A 7 -1.64 13.87 -21.08
N LYS A 8 -0.87 12.96 -20.51
CA LYS A 8 -0.84 11.53 -20.84
C LYS A 8 -0.38 10.72 -19.64
N ILE A 9 -0.46 9.39 -19.68
CA ILE A 9 0.16 8.55 -18.66
C ILE A 9 1.67 8.78 -18.70
N TRP A 10 2.27 9.18 -17.59
CA TRP A 10 3.71 9.49 -17.58
C TRP A 10 4.50 8.20 -17.71
N TYR A 11 5.51 8.20 -18.58
CA TYR A 11 6.33 7.03 -18.88
C TYR A 11 7.80 7.38 -18.72
N GLY A 12 8.48 6.65 -17.83
CA GLY A 12 9.77 7.14 -17.35
C GLY A 12 10.30 6.43 -16.11
N GLY A 13 10.99 7.19 -15.26
CA GLY A 13 11.46 6.71 -13.96
C GLY A 13 12.83 7.23 -13.59
N ASP A 14 13.47 6.53 -12.65
CA ASP A 14 14.71 6.93 -12.03
C ASP A 14 15.86 7.06 -13.03
N TYR A 15 16.45 8.25 -13.08
CA TYR A 15 17.60 8.55 -13.92
C TYR A 15 18.75 9.07 -13.06
N ASN A 16 19.87 8.33 -13.07
CA ASN A 16 21.06 8.62 -12.28
C ASN A 16 22.27 8.98 -13.17
N PRO A 17 22.21 10.07 -13.95
CA PRO A 17 23.28 10.48 -14.86
C PRO A 17 24.55 10.90 -14.13
N ASP A 18 24.47 11.25 -12.85
CA ASP A 18 25.61 11.58 -12.02
C ASP A 18 26.60 10.42 -11.81
N GLN A 19 26.17 9.20 -12.12
CA GLN A 19 26.99 7.97 -12.14
C GLN A 19 27.73 7.74 -13.45
N TRP A 20 27.47 8.55 -14.48
CA TRP A 20 27.96 8.36 -15.84
C TRP A 20 28.65 9.63 -16.38
N PRO A 21 29.62 9.50 -17.30
CA PRO A 21 30.19 10.67 -17.96
C PRO A 21 29.15 11.33 -18.88
N GLU A 22 29.25 12.66 -19.07
CA GLU A 22 28.29 13.46 -19.86
C GLU A 22 28.07 12.92 -21.29
N ALA A 23 29.07 12.25 -21.88
CA ALA A 23 28.95 11.62 -23.19
C ALA A 23 27.86 10.53 -23.28
N ILE A 24 27.55 9.86 -22.17
CA ILE A 24 26.50 8.84 -22.11
C ILE A 24 25.10 9.48 -22.06
N TRP A 25 24.98 10.70 -21.51
CA TRP A 25 23.68 11.37 -21.38
C TRP A 25 23.03 11.62 -22.75
N GLN A 26 23.84 11.92 -23.76
CA GLN A 26 23.34 12.11 -25.14
C GLN A 26 22.76 10.81 -25.71
N GLU A 27 23.41 9.68 -25.45
CA GLU A 27 22.89 8.38 -25.87
C GLU A 27 21.63 8.00 -25.09
N ASP A 28 21.56 8.35 -23.79
CA ASP A 28 20.34 8.19 -23.00
C ASP A 28 19.18 8.96 -23.61
N MET A 29 19.36 10.23 -24.02
CA MET A 29 18.30 11.02 -24.65
C MET A 29 17.80 10.37 -25.96
N ARG A 30 18.71 9.84 -26.78
CA ARG A 30 18.34 9.12 -28.00
C ARG A 30 17.49 7.89 -27.67
N LEU A 31 17.93 7.07 -26.72
CA LEU A 31 17.26 5.84 -26.31
C LEU A 31 15.93 6.12 -25.59
N PHE A 32 15.84 7.19 -24.81
CA PHE A 32 14.61 7.63 -24.15
C PHE A 32 13.56 8.03 -25.16
N LYS A 33 13.94 8.79 -26.20
CA LYS A 33 13.05 9.12 -27.30
C LYS A 33 12.57 7.88 -28.06
N GLU A 34 13.45 6.92 -28.30
CA GLU A 34 13.10 5.66 -28.96
C GLU A 34 12.12 4.83 -28.12
N ALA A 35 12.28 4.82 -26.79
CA ALA A 35 11.39 4.12 -25.87
C ALA A 35 10.11 4.90 -25.49
N GLY A 36 9.94 6.15 -25.93
CA GLY A 36 8.79 6.99 -25.55
C GLY A 36 8.84 7.56 -24.13
N ILE A 37 10.03 7.61 -23.51
CA ILE A 37 10.23 8.18 -22.17
C ILE A 37 10.00 9.69 -22.22
N ASN A 38 9.13 10.19 -21.33
CA ASN A 38 8.71 11.58 -21.27
C ASN A 38 8.88 12.23 -19.87
N VAL A 39 9.21 11.44 -18.84
CA VAL A 39 9.54 11.92 -17.49
C VAL A 39 10.76 11.19 -16.93
N VAL A 40 11.57 11.88 -16.14
CA VAL A 40 12.68 11.29 -15.38
C VAL A 40 12.63 11.72 -13.91
N THR A 41 12.90 10.79 -13.00
CA THR A 41 13.06 11.08 -11.56
C THR A 41 14.53 11.27 -11.24
N LEU A 42 14.91 12.49 -10.84
CA LEU A 42 16.30 12.83 -10.53
C LEU A 42 16.41 14.09 -9.66
N PRO A 43 17.53 14.32 -8.98
CA PRO A 43 18.52 13.32 -8.61
C PRO A 43 18.20 12.75 -7.21
N VAL A 44 17.83 11.48 -7.12
CA VAL A 44 17.33 10.88 -5.86
C VAL A 44 18.43 10.70 -4.81
N PHE A 45 19.65 10.35 -5.23
CA PHE A 45 20.75 9.96 -4.34
C PHE A 45 22.02 10.80 -4.51
N SER A 46 21.89 12.10 -4.78
CA SER A 46 23.02 12.97 -5.12
C SER A 46 23.34 14.03 -4.07
N TRP A 47 22.87 13.91 -2.81
CA TRP A 47 23.14 14.90 -1.76
C TRP A 47 24.62 15.24 -1.64
N ALA A 48 25.50 14.24 -1.58
CA ALA A 48 26.93 14.47 -1.44
C ALA A 48 27.55 15.22 -2.64
N LYS A 49 26.97 15.07 -3.84
CA LYS A 49 27.40 15.78 -5.05
C LYS A 49 26.83 17.20 -5.09
N LEU A 50 25.59 17.38 -4.63
CA LEU A 50 24.91 18.68 -4.53
C LEU A 50 25.47 19.56 -3.42
N GLN A 51 25.91 18.95 -2.31
CA GLN A 51 26.44 19.63 -1.12
C GLN A 51 27.69 18.87 -0.60
N PRO A 52 28.87 19.06 -1.23
CA PRO A 52 30.09 18.34 -0.86
C PRO A 52 30.66 18.74 0.50
N SER A 53 30.24 19.88 1.04
CA SER A 53 30.57 20.33 2.40
C SER A 53 29.47 21.24 2.94
N GLU A 54 29.55 21.58 4.23
CA GLU A 54 28.52 22.29 4.99
C GLU A 54 27.92 23.52 4.28
N ASP A 55 28.76 24.37 3.71
CA ASP A 55 28.34 25.65 3.13
C ASP A 55 28.51 25.72 1.59
N VAL A 56 28.94 24.63 0.95
CA VAL A 56 29.23 24.59 -0.49
C VAL A 56 28.15 23.79 -1.20
N TYR A 57 27.59 24.38 -2.26
CA TYR A 57 26.59 23.74 -3.12
C TYR A 57 27.03 23.76 -4.58
N ASN A 58 26.91 22.61 -5.26
CA ASN A 58 27.34 22.41 -6.65
C ASN A 58 26.15 21.95 -7.50
N PHE A 59 25.46 22.90 -8.12
CA PHE A 59 24.25 22.66 -8.92
C PHE A 59 24.51 22.64 -10.43
N GLU A 60 25.69 23.06 -10.89
CA GLU A 60 26.00 23.30 -12.31
C GLU A 60 25.81 22.07 -13.20
N TRP A 61 26.07 20.89 -12.66
CA TRP A 61 25.86 19.64 -13.39
C TRP A 61 24.37 19.30 -13.54
N LEU A 62 23.56 19.66 -12.54
CA LEU A 62 22.12 19.44 -12.55
C LEU A 62 21.43 20.47 -13.45
N ASP A 63 21.93 21.71 -13.51
CA ASP A 63 21.45 22.71 -14.49
C ASP A 63 21.57 22.19 -15.92
N LYS A 64 22.79 21.80 -16.31
CA LYS A 64 23.07 21.26 -17.65
C LYS A 64 22.17 20.07 -18.00
N LEU A 65 21.92 19.21 -17.00
CA LEU A 65 21.09 18.03 -17.17
C LEU A 65 19.62 18.38 -17.34
N LEU A 66 19.10 19.31 -16.52
CA LEU A 66 17.72 19.78 -16.63
C LEU A 66 17.48 20.50 -17.96
N ASP A 67 18.45 21.31 -18.43
CA ASP A 67 18.42 21.91 -19.76
C ASP A 67 18.40 20.82 -20.84
N LEU A 68 19.29 19.82 -20.75
CA LEU A 68 19.37 18.73 -21.73
C LEU A 68 18.06 17.93 -21.84
N ILE A 69 17.43 17.56 -20.72
CA ILE A 69 16.16 16.83 -20.77
C ILE A 69 15.04 17.73 -21.33
N ALA A 70 15.03 19.03 -21.00
CA ALA A 70 14.05 19.98 -21.53
C ALA A 70 14.16 20.14 -23.04
N GLU A 71 15.39 20.25 -23.56
CA GLU A 71 15.69 20.32 -25.00
C GLU A 71 15.20 19.07 -25.75
N ASN A 72 15.11 17.93 -25.07
CA ASN A 72 14.60 16.67 -25.62
C ASN A 72 13.10 16.45 -25.35
N GLY A 73 12.40 17.43 -24.78
CA GLY A 73 10.96 17.35 -24.48
C GLY A 73 10.62 16.42 -23.31
N ILE A 74 11.60 16.14 -22.44
CA ILE A 74 11.48 15.28 -21.26
C ILE A 74 11.34 16.15 -20.01
N TYR A 75 10.44 15.75 -19.12
CA TYR A 75 10.15 16.45 -17.88
C TYR A 75 10.85 15.83 -16.66
N ALA A 76 10.96 16.60 -15.58
CA ALA A 76 11.56 16.21 -14.32
C ALA A 76 10.50 16.00 -13.21
N CYS A 77 10.54 14.81 -12.62
CA CYS A 77 10.13 14.55 -11.25
C CYS A 77 11.36 14.83 -10.35
N LEU A 78 11.46 16.07 -9.84
CA LEU A 78 12.70 16.56 -9.24
C LEU A 78 12.81 16.14 -7.78
N ALA A 79 13.81 15.32 -7.45
CA ALA A 79 14.01 14.80 -6.11
C ALA A 79 14.82 15.74 -5.21
N THR A 80 14.53 15.74 -3.91
CA THR A 80 15.26 16.60 -2.94
C THR A 80 16.62 16.04 -2.53
N SER A 81 16.95 14.82 -2.95
CA SER A 81 18.20 14.11 -2.63
C SER A 81 18.39 13.74 -1.15
N THR A 82 17.39 13.93 -0.28
CA THR A 82 17.58 13.84 1.18
C THR A 82 17.56 12.42 1.76
N ALA A 83 17.47 11.40 0.89
CA ALA A 83 17.37 10.00 1.28
C ALA A 83 18.68 9.40 1.81
N ALA A 84 19.83 9.91 1.37
CA ALA A 84 21.14 9.43 1.77
C ALA A 84 22.06 10.60 2.13
N GLN A 85 22.33 10.78 3.43
CA GLN A 85 23.19 11.85 3.92
C GLN A 85 24.65 11.67 3.48
N PRO A 86 25.39 12.76 3.20
CA PRO A 86 26.80 12.69 2.87
C PRO A 86 27.67 12.13 4.01
N ALA A 87 28.76 11.44 3.66
CA ALA A 87 29.70 10.90 4.64
C ALA A 87 30.32 11.98 5.55
N TRP A 88 30.57 13.18 5.03
CA TRP A 88 31.08 14.30 5.83
C TRP A 88 30.08 14.72 6.92
N MET A 89 28.79 14.58 6.63
CA MET A 89 27.72 14.95 7.54
C MET A 89 27.63 13.91 8.66
N SER A 90 27.60 12.61 8.33
CA SER A 90 27.66 11.54 9.34
C SER A 90 28.91 11.60 10.21
N ARG A 91 30.07 11.99 9.66
CA ARG A 91 31.32 12.12 10.41
C ARG A 91 31.34 13.33 11.35
N LYS A 92 30.75 14.45 10.94
CA LYS A 92 30.74 15.70 11.73
C LYS A 92 29.62 15.75 12.77
N TYR A 93 28.46 15.16 12.46
CA TYR A 93 27.24 15.27 13.27
C TYR A 93 26.72 13.89 13.60
N ASP A 94 27.09 13.42 14.79
CA ASP A 94 26.68 12.11 15.27
C ASP A 94 25.16 12.01 15.50
N ASP A 95 24.46 13.12 15.75
CA ASP A 95 23.02 13.12 16.02
C ASP A 95 22.17 12.60 14.84
N ILE A 96 22.71 12.64 13.62
CA ILE A 96 22.06 12.12 12.42
C ILE A 96 22.00 10.60 12.42
N LEU A 97 23.00 9.93 12.98
CA LEU A 97 23.11 8.48 12.91
C LEU A 97 22.10 7.84 13.88
N PRO A 98 21.24 6.91 13.42
CA PRO A 98 20.23 6.32 14.26
C PRO A 98 20.84 5.28 15.22
N VAL A 99 20.09 4.96 16.28
CA VAL A 99 20.33 3.81 17.16
C VAL A 99 19.27 2.77 16.83
N ASP A 100 19.67 1.52 16.62
CA ASP A 100 18.72 0.44 16.34
C ASP A 100 18.03 -0.11 17.61
N VAL A 101 17.10 -1.03 17.43
CA VAL A 101 16.31 -1.63 18.53
C VAL A 101 17.16 -2.41 19.53
N ASP A 102 18.38 -2.82 19.15
CA ASP A 102 19.34 -3.49 20.03
C ASP A 102 20.25 -2.50 20.79
N GLY A 103 19.99 -1.19 20.65
CA GLY A 103 20.76 -0.13 21.29
C GLY A 103 22.10 0.16 20.59
N ARG A 104 22.33 -0.36 19.38
CA ARG A 104 23.58 -0.14 18.66
C ARG A 104 23.50 1.15 17.86
N LYS A 105 24.43 2.07 18.14
CA LYS A 105 24.63 3.27 17.32
C LYS A 105 25.12 2.87 15.93
N ARG A 106 24.38 3.24 14.89
CA ARG A 106 24.79 2.98 13.50
C ARG A 106 25.94 3.90 13.10
N THR A 107 26.73 3.46 12.13
CA THR A 107 27.75 4.26 11.45
C THR A 107 27.28 4.66 10.05
N HIS A 108 28.06 5.48 9.34
CA HIS A 108 27.76 5.87 7.96
C HIS A 108 27.72 4.66 7.01
N GLY A 109 26.74 4.63 6.11
CA GLY A 109 26.58 3.61 5.06
C GLY A 109 25.11 3.50 4.65
N SER A 110 24.77 2.65 3.67
CA SER A 110 23.38 2.42 3.22
C SER A 110 22.62 3.72 2.82
N ARG A 111 21.29 3.68 2.84
CA ARG A 111 20.36 4.79 2.57
C ARG A 111 19.25 4.81 3.61
N THR A 112 18.46 5.89 3.60
CA THR A 112 17.26 6.10 4.42
C THR A 112 17.46 5.87 5.92
N ASN A 113 18.69 6.06 6.40
CA ASN A 113 19.15 5.64 7.72
C ASN A 113 19.64 6.82 8.57
N PHE A 114 18.76 7.80 8.73
CA PHE A 114 18.96 8.96 9.58
C PHE A 114 17.99 8.91 10.77
N CYS A 115 18.33 9.56 11.88
CA CYS A 115 17.42 9.80 12.98
C CYS A 115 16.39 10.87 12.55
N PRO A 116 15.07 10.57 12.57
CA PRO A 116 14.06 11.54 12.16
C PRO A 116 13.92 12.70 13.15
N ASN A 117 14.46 12.58 14.36
CA ASN A 117 14.51 13.64 15.37
C ASN A 117 15.87 14.36 15.44
N SER A 118 16.78 14.08 14.50
CA SER A 118 18.05 14.83 14.37
C SER A 118 17.77 16.26 13.94
N LYS A 119 18.17 17.22 14.78
CA LYS A 119 18.10 18.65 14.45
C LYS A 119 19.00 18.96 13.26
N THR A 120 20.14 18.29 13.16
CA THR A 120 21.08 18.49 12.06
C THR A 120 20.52 17.99 10.73
N TYR A 121 19.95 16.78 10.71
CA TYR A 121 19.31 16.24 9.51
C TYR A 121 18.20 17.17 9.02
N ARG A 122 17.25 17.51 9.91
CA ARG A 122 16.12 18.41 9.58
C ARG A 122 16.59 19.78 9.09
N ARG A 123 17.69 20.32 9.64
CA ARG A 123 18.27 21.58 9.18
C ARG A 123 18.78 21.48 7.75
N PHE A 124 19.61 20.48 7.45
CA PHE A 124 20.22 20.38 6.12
C PHE A 124 19.25 19.88 5.06
N SER A 125 18.33 18.97 5.38
CA SER A 125 17.34 18.46 4.42
C SER A 125 16.42 19.59 3.93
N ARG A 126 15.88 20.38 4.87
CA ARG A 126 15.08 21.57 4.56
C ARG A 126 15.86 22.63 3.77
N ALA A 127 17.10 22.89 4.17
CA ALA A 127 17.95 23.86 3.46
C ALA A 127 18.26 23.42 2.02
N LEU A 128 18.49 22.12 1.78
CA LEU A 128 18.70 21.60 0.43
C LEU A 128 17.43 21.69 -0.41
N ALA A 129 16.28 21.27 0.13
CA ALA A 129 14.99 21.39 -0.54
C ALA A 129 14.68 22.84 -0.94
N ALA A 130 14.86 23.80 -0.02
CA ALA A 130 14.68 25.22 -0.29
C ALA A 130 15.59 25.73 -1.42
N LYS A 131 16.89 25.35 -1.42
CA LYS A 131 17.84 25.76 -2.45
C LYS A 131 17.52 25.18 -3.82
N LEU A 132 17.09 23.92 -3.87
CA LEU A 132 16.62 23.30 -5.12
C LEU A 132 15.40 24.04 -5.65
N ALA A 133 14.41 24.34 -4.80
CA ALA A 133 13.23 25.07 -5.23
C ALA A 133 13.54 26.52 -5.65
N GLU A 134 14.36 27.26 -4.91
CA GLU A 134 14.79 28.61 -5.28
C GLU A 134 15.46 28.65 -6.65
N ARG A 135 16.25 27.62 -6.97
CA ARG A 135 16.99 27.52 -8.22
C ARG A 135 16.10 27.10 -9.40
N TYR A 136 15.22 26.13 -9.21
CA TYR A 136 14.50 25.47 -10.31
C TYR A 136 13.01 25.78 -10.40
N LYS A 137 12.48 26.68 -9.55
CA LYS A 137 11.05 27.06 -9.53
C LYS A 137 10.45 27.42 -10.90
N ASP A 138 11.25 28.03 -11.77
CA ASP A 138 10.83 28.51 -13.09
C ASP A 138 11.31 27.60 -14.23
N HIS A 139 11.98 26.48 -13.92
CA HIS A 139 12.56 25.59 -14.92
C HIS A 139 11.45 24.88 -15.72
N PRO A 140 11.47 24.90 -17.06
CA PRO A 140 10.37 24.38 -17.88
C PRO A 140 10.12 22.88 -17.69
N ALA A 141 11.18 22.10 -17.47
CA ALA A 141 11.09 20.66 -17.24
C ALA A 141 10.44 20.28 -15.90
N LEU A 142 10.43 21.16 -14.90
CA LEU A 142 9.93 20.80 -13.57
C LEU A 142 8.40 20.58 -13.59
N LEU A 143 7.96 19.36 -13.25
CA LEU A 143 6.55 18.98 -13.13
C LEU A 143 6.09 18.79 -11.69
N ILE A 144 6.90 18.10 -10.89
CA ILE A 144 6.54 17.63 -9.56
C ILE A 144 7.80 17.50 -8.70
N TRP A 145 7.64 17.65 -7.39
CA TRP A 145 8.71 17.35 -6.43
C TRP A 145 8.59 15.94 -5.87
N HIS A 146 9.73 15.25 -5.77
CA HIS A 146 9.89 13.98 -5.08
C HIS A 146 10.72 14.17 -3.81
N ILE A 147 10.06 14.30 -2.66
CA ILE A 147 10.77 14.46 -1.39
C ILE A 147 11.41 13.14 -1.00
N ASN A 148 12.71 13.18 -0.65
CA ASN A 148 13.44 12.02 -0.12
C ASN A 148 13.36 10.78 -1.03
N ASN A 149 13.33 9.60 -0.43
CA ASN A 149 13.09 8.30 -1.05
C ASN A 149 12.74 7.28 0.03
N GLU A 150 11.67 6.51 -0.13
CA GLU A 150 11.35 5.31 0.68
C GLU A 150 11.57 5.47 2.21
N TYR A 151 10.83 6.37 2.86
CA TYR A 151 10.90 6.55 4.31
C TYR A 151 10.59 5.25 5.08
N GLY A 152 11.25 5.02 6.22
CA GLY A 152 10.94 3.83 7.05
C GLY A 152 11.83 3.54 8.27
N THR A 153 12.99 4.19 8.44
CA THR A 153 13.90 3.85 9.54
C THR A 153 13.39 4.31 10.91
N HIS A 154 13.13 3.35 11.80
CA HIS A 154 12.89 3.60 13.22
C HIS A 154 14.22 3.81 13.97
N CYS A 155 14.22 4.70 14.96
CA CYS A 155 15.43 5.08 15.70
C CYS A 155 15.14 5.16 17.20
N TYR A 156 16.05 4.65 18.02
CA TYR A 156 15.90 4.51 19.48
C TYR A 156 16.96 5.31 20.27
N CYS A 157 17.48 6.40 19.68
CA CYS A 157 18.50 7.22 20.34
C CYS A 157 17.90 8.16 21.40
N ASN A 158 18.74 8.78 22.22
CA ASN A 158 18.28 9.69 23.28
C ASN A 158 17.46 10.89 22.76
N HIS A 159 17.75 11.40 21.56
CA HIS A 159 16.92 12.44 20.95
C HIS A 159 15.50 11.95 20.62
N CYS A 160 15.37 10.69 20.18
CA CYS A 160 14.05 10.08 20.02
C CYS A 160 13.38 9.82 21.37
N ALA A 161 14.11 9.42 22.41
CA ALA A 161 13.54 9.25 23.75
C ALA A 161 12.97 10.56 24.31
N GLU A 162 13.73 11.66 24.21
CA GLU A 162 13.28 13.00 24.61
C GLU A 162 12.03 13.43 23.82
N ALA A 163 12.06 13.28 22.48
CA ALA A 163 10.93 13.63 21.62
C ALA A 163 9.70 12.74 21.87
N PHE A 164 9.90 11.45 22.21
CA PHE A 164 8.83 10.54 22.54
C PHE A 164 8.10 10.98 23.82
N ARG A 165 8.83 11.38 24.86
CA ARG A 165 8.22 11.92 26.09
C ARG A 165 7.38 13.16 25.83
N VAL A 166 7.86 14.06 24.97
CA VAL A 166 7.08 15.25 24.55
C VAL A 166 5.82 14.84 23.79
N TRP A 167 5.92 13.86 22.89
CA TRP A 167 4.76 13.32 22.17
C TRP A 167 3.73 12.69 23.13
N LEU A 168 4.19 11.94 24.13
CA LEU A 168 3.33 11.34 25.15
C LEU A 168 2.65 12.40 26.04
N GLN A 169 3.37 13.46 26.43
CA GLN A 169 2.80 14.59 27.15
C GLN A 169 1.69 15.25 26.34
N ALA A 170 1.87 15.42 25.01
CA ALA A 170 0.83 15.97 24.14
C ALA A 170 -0.38 15.03 24.01
N LYS A 171 -0.17 13.72 23.92
CA LYS A 171 -1.25 12.72 23.80
C LYS A 171 -2.06 12.55 25.09
N PHE A 172 -1.37 12.35 26.22
CA PHE A 172 -2.00 11.96 27.48
C PHE A 172 -2.21 13.14 28.44
N GLY A 173 -1.43 14.22 28.34
CA GLY A 173 -1.48 15.38 29.24
C GLY A 173 -0.90 15.13 30.63
N THR A 174 -1.24 13.99 31.26
CA THR A 174 -0.85 13.64 32.63
C THR A 174 -0.29 12.22 32.71
N ILE A 175 0.65 12.00 33.63
CA ILE A 175 1.26 10.67 33.88
C ILE A 175 0.20 9.69 34.40
N GLU A 176 -0.76 10.15 35.17
CA GLU A 176 -1.86 9.34 35.69
C GLU A 176 -2.69 8.73 34.56
N ARG A 177 -3.01 9.54 33.55
CA ARG A 177 -3.72 9.08 32.36
C ARG A 177 -2.89 8.11 31.52
N LEU A 178 -1.58 8.37 31.34
CA LEU A 178 -0.69 7.43 30.65
C LEU A 178 -0.63 6.09 31.40
N ASN A 179 -0.43 6.11 32.73
CA ASN A 179 -0.38 4.90 33.54
C ASN A 179 -1.67 4.09 33.43
N ALA A 180 -2.83 4.75 33.37
CA ALA A 180 -4.11 4.09 33.17
C ALA A 180 -4.25 3.53 31.74
N GLU A 181 -3.97 4.32 30.71
CA GLU A 181 -4.14 3.93 29.30
C GLU A 181 -3.11 2.90 28.82
N TRP A 182 -1.95 2.80 29.49
CA TRP A 182 -0.96 1.73 29.25
C TRP A 182 -1.06 0.58 30.26
N ASN A 183 -2.01 0.63 31.20
CA ASN A 183 -2.16 -0.36 32.26
C ASN A 183 -0.86 -0.62 33.07
N MET A 184 -0.12 0.44 33.39
CA MET A 184 1.21 0.37 34.01
C MET A 184 1.21 -0.22 35.43
N SER A 185 0.06 -0.42 36.06
CA SER A 185 -0.03 -1.19 37.30
C SER A 185 0.41 -2.65 37.13
N PHE A 186 0.25 -3.21 35.92
CA PHE A 186 0.70 -4.55 35.59
C PHE A 186 2.22 -4.66 35.73
N TRP A 187 2.67 -5.72 36.41
CA TRP A 187 4.08 -5.93 36.76
C TRP A 187 4.78 -4.73 37.44
N GLY A 188 4.04 -3.86 38.13
CA GLY A 188 4.59 -2.75 38.90
C GLY A 188 5.31 -1.68 38.07
N HIS A 189 4.86 -1.44 36.82
CA HIS A 189 5.47 -0.49 35.90
C HIS A 189 5.03 0.98 36.09
N THR A 190 4.20 1.29 37.10
CA THR A 190 3.73 2.66 37.36
C THR A 190 4.90 3.63 37.43
N VAL A 191 4.89 4.63 36.55
CA VAL A 191 5.87 5.73 36.55
C VAL A 191 5.32 6.96 37.25
N TYR A 192 6.20 7.78 37.83
CA TYR A 192 5.83 9.04 38.51
C TYR A 192 6.47 10.26 37.86
N ASP A 193 7.44 10.05 36.97
CA ASP A 193 8.07 11.09 36.16
C ASP A 193 8.09 10.67 34.67
N TRP A 194 7.97 11.63 33.76
CA TRP A 194 8.08 11.38 32.33
C TRP A 194 9.48 10.90 31.94
N GLU A 195 10.50 11.30 32.70
CA GLU A 195 11.89 10.89 32.47
C GLU A 195 12.13 9.39 32.73
N ASP A 196 11.28 8.74 33.51
CA ASP A 196 11.33 7.28 33.73
C ASP A 196 10.90 6.49 32.47
N ILE A 197 10.22 7.15 31.52
CA ILE A 197 9.77 6.51 30.28
C ILE A 197 10.94 6.43 29.30
N VAL A 198 11.14 5.24 28.74
CA VAL A 198 12.20 4.93 27.78
C VAL A 198 11.58 4.29 26.52
N PRO A 199 12.24 4.41 25.35
CA PRO A 199 11.83 3.68 24.16
C PRO A 199 11.75 2.15 24.40
N PRO A 200 10.75 1.45 23.84
CA PRO A 200 10.69 -0.01 23.88
C PRO A 200 11.78 -0.60 22.98
N THR A 201 12.77 -1.27 23.59
CA THR A 201 13.96 -1.80 22.90
C THR A 201 14.28 -3.20 23.42
N ASN A 202 15.11 -3.96 22.69
CA ASN A 202 15.59 -5.25 23.16
C ASN A 202 16.50 -5.13 24.41
N LEU A 203 16.88 -3.92 24.82
CA LEU A 203 17.62 -3.66 26.06
C LEU A 203 16.72 -3.70 27.31
N ASN A 204 15.42 -3.42 27.16
CA ASN A 204 14.48 -3.34 28.28
C ASN A 204 13.29 -4.32 28.16
N GLY A 205 13.22 -5.11 27.10
CA GLY A 205 12.33 -6.26 27.02
C GLY A 205 11.89 -6.60 25.61
N ASP A 206 10.94 -7.52 25.52
CA ASP A 206 10.21 -7.82 24.29
C ASP A 206 9.09 -6.77 24.13
N ASN A 207 8.83 -6.32 22.89
CA ASN A 207 7.74 -5.37 22.60
C ASN A 207 6.34 -5.94 22.91
N ARG A 208 6.25 -7.27 23.12
CA ARG A 208 5.06 -8.00 23.59
C ARG A 208 4.81 -7.90 25.11
N ASN A 209 5.68 -7.24 25.89
CA ASN A 209 5.47 -7.10 27.32
C ASN A 209 4.52 -5.96 27.68
N PHE A 210 4.60 -4.85 26.95
CA PHE A 210 3.78 -3.63 27.12
C PHE A 210 3.40 -3.08 25.75
N GLN A 211 2.43 -3.72 25.12
CA GLN A 211 1.96 -3.42 23.78
C GLN A 211 1.47 -1.98 23.61
N PRO A 212 0.74 -1.35 24.57
CA PRO A 212 0.34 0.05 24.43
C PRO A 212 1.53 1.00 24.24
N MET A 213 2.63 0.77 24.98
CA MET A 213 3.88 1.54 24.84
C MET A 213 4.58 1.25 23.50
N ALA A 214 4.65 -0.02 23.10
CA ALA A 214 5.24 -0.42 21.81
C ALA A 214 4.47 0.18 20.61
N LEU A 215 3.15 0.14 20.66
CA LEU A 215 2.25 0.71 19.66
C LEU A 215 2.41 2.24 19.58
N ASP A 216 2.42 2.91 20.73
CA ASP A 216 2.64 4.37 20.77
C ASP A 216 4.02 4.77 20.29
N TYR A 217 5.05 3.95 20.53
CA TYR A 217 6.37 4.22 19.95
C TYR A 217 6.37 4.08 18.42
N LYS A 218 5.67 3.09 17.86
CA LYS A 218 5.51 2.96 16.39
C LYS A 218 4.78 4.17 15.81
N ARG A 219 3.69 4.63 16.46
CA ARG A 219 2.96 5.85 16.08
C ARG A 219 3.85 7.08 16.13
N PHE A 220 4.57 7.28 17.23
CA PHE A 220 5.54 8.37 17.41
C PHE A 220 6.63 8.35 16.34
N MET A 221 7.17 7.18 16.01
CA MET A 221 8.18 7.06 14.96
C MET A 221 7.60 7.41 13.60
N SER A 222 6.38 6.95 13.28
CA SER A 222 5.70 7.34 12.05
C SER A 222 5.46 8.85 11.96
N ASP A 223 4.99 9.48 13.04
CA ASP A 223 4.79 10.93 13.11
C ASP A 223 6.12 11.70 12.98
N SER A 224 7.18 11.24 13.66
CA SER A 224 8.51 11.86 13.60
C SER A 224 9.11 11.82 12.19
N ILE A 225 8.91 10.72 11.47
CA ILE A 225 9.37 10.55 10.08
C ILE A 225 8.52 11.41 9.14
N LEU A 226 7.19 11.44 9.34
CA LEU A 226 6.29 12.31 8.59
C LEU A 226 6.62 13.80 8.77
N ASP A 227 7.08 14.20 9.96
CA ASP A 227 7.54 15.57 10.21
C ASP A 227 8.81 15.94 9.42
N CYS A 228 9.67 14.98 9.09
CA CYS A 228 10.78 15.23 8.16
C CYS A 228 10.26 15.56 6.75
N TYR A 229 9.30 14.77 6.26
CA TYR A 229 8.63 15.03 4.98
C TYR A 229 7.94 16.40 4.98
N LYS A 230 7.14 16.70 6.01
CA LYS A 230 6.44 17.99 6.15
C LYS A 230 7.39 19.17 6.18
N GLY A 231 8.53 19.04 6.86
CA GLY A 231 9.54 20.10 6.89
C GLY A 231 10.09 20.46 5.51
N GLU A 232 10.34 19.46 4.64
CA GLU A 232 10.73 19.71 3.25
C GLU A 232 9.54 20.20 2.40
N TYR A 233 8.36 19.61 2.59
CA TYR A 233 7.11 19.99 1.91
C TYR A 233 6.80 21.48 2.11
N GLU A 234 6.92 22.00 3.34
CA GLU A 234 6.70 23.40 3.67
C GLU A 234 7.66 24.33 2.92
N GLU A 235 8.94 23.99 2.83
CA GLU A 235 9.91 24.81 2.08
C GLU A 235 9.60 24.83 0.59
N LEU A 236 9.28 23.67 0.02
CA LEU A 236 8.91 23.54 -1.39
C LEU A 236 7.61 24.29 -1.70
N LYS A 237 6.55 24.13 -0.89
CA LYS A 237 5.29 24.85 -1.08
C LYS A 237 5.42 26.35 -0.88
N ARG A 238 6.31 26.82 0.00
CA ARG A 238 6.58 28.24 0.17
C ARG A 238 7.14 28.89 -1.11
N ILE A 239 7.93 28.16 -1.88
CA ILE A 239 8.63 28.68 -3.07
C ILE A 239 7.88 28.37 -4.37
N THR A 240 7.33 27.15 -4.49
CA THR A 240 6.58 26.65 -5.65
C THR A 240 5.19 26.14 -5.24
N PRO A 241 4.28 27.00 -4.76
CA PRO A 241 3.00 26.58 -4.17
C PRO A 241 2.09 25.81 -5.14
N ALA A 242 2.20 26.09 -6.45
CA ALA A 242 1.39 25.49 -7.49
C ALA A 242 1.88 24.09 -7.92
N LEU A 243 3.13 23.72 -7.63
CA LEU A 243 3.66 22.42 -8.05
C LEU A 243 3.21 21.32 -7.09
N PRO A 244 2.77 20.15 -7.60
CA PRO A 244 2.49 18.99 -6.78
C PRO A 244 3.76 18.49 -6.08
N ILE A 245 3.57 17.81 -4.95
CA ILE A 245 4.64 17.20 -4.15
C ILE A 245 4.22 15.80 -3.74
N THR A 246 5.14 14.85 -3.92
CA THR A 246 5.00 13.46 -3.50
C THR A 246 6.27 12.95 -2.79
N THR A 247 6.20 11.72 -2.32
CA THR A 247 7.29 10.85 -1.84
C THR A 247 6.86 9.41 -2.14
N ASN A 248 7.76 8.52 -2.51
CA ASN A 248 7.43 7.13 -2.79
C ASN A 248 7.21 6.29 -1.53
N ILE A 249 6.05 5.61 -1.48
CA ILE A 249 5.74 4.53 -0.54
C ILE A 249 6.27 3.21 -1.13
N TRP A 250 7.19 2.53 -0.45
CA TRP A 250 7.90 1.38 -1.03
C TRP A 250 7.22 0.01 -0.84
N GLY A 251 6.00 0.00 -0.30
CA GLY A 251 5.22 -1.21 -0.14
C GLY A 251 4.10 -1.09 0.87
N LEU A 252 3.44 -2.21 1.12
CA LEU A 252 2.48 -2.36 2.20
C LEU A 252 3.22 -2.92 3.42
N PHE A 253 3.54 -2.04 4.36
CA PHE A 253 4.27 -2.37 5.59
C PHE A 253 3.71 -1.57 6.77
N ASN A 254 3.88 -2.06 7.99
CA ASN A 254 3.30 -1.46 9.20
C ASN A 254 4.24 -0.51 9.96
N GLY A 255 5.31 -0.06 9.31
CA GLY A 255 6.28 0.88 9.89
C GLY A 255 5.85 2.35 9.85
N LEU A 256 4.86 2.69 9.02
CA LEU A 256 4.31 4.04 8.87
C LEU A 256 2.77 3.98 8.79
N ASP A 257 2.08 4.93 9.42
CA ASP A 257 0.64 5.14 9.24
C ASP A 257 0.37 5.72 7.85
N LEU A 258 0.21 4.84 6.86
CA LEU A 258 0.11 5.23 5.46
C LEU A 258 -1.12 6.12 5.16
N GLN A 259 -2.18 6.09 5.99
CA GLN A 259 -3.30 7.02 5.84
C GLN A 259 -2.88 8.46 6.14
N LYS A 260 -2.16 8.70 7.25
CA LYS A 260 -1.61 10.04 7.55
C LYS A 260 -0.64 10.53 6.49
N TRP A 261 0.12 9.63 5.88
CA TRP A 261 1.02 9.97 4.77
C TRP A 261 0.23 10.36 3.53
N GLY A 262 -0.76 9.57 3.13
CA GLY A 262 -1.67 9.88 2.02
C GLY A 262 -2.37 11.23 2.19
N ASP A 263 -2.79 11.58 3.40
CA ASP A 263 -3.42 12.87 3.71
C ASP A 263 -2.44 14.05 3.53
N ALA A 264 -1.16 13.86 3.85
CA ALA A 264 -0.12 14.89 3.78
C ALA A 264 0.44 15.15 2.36
N MET A 265 0.32 14.17 1.46
CA MET A 265 0.84 14.26 0.08
C MET A 265 -0.16 14.92 -0.87
N ASP A 266 0.30 15.62 -1.91
CA ASP A 266 -0.63 16.17 -2.91
C ASP A 266 -1.19 15.05 -3.82
N VAL A 267 -0.33 14.10 -4.18
CA VAL A 267 -0.63 12.89 -4.94
C VAL A 267 0.12 11.73 -4.31
N VAL A 268 -0.51 10.56 -4.21
CA VAL A 268 0.16 9.34 -3.70
C VAL A 268 1.10 8.83 -4.78
N SER A 269 2.31 8.42 -4.40
CA SER A 269 3.19 7.66 -5.26
C SER A 269 3.75 6.45 -4.54
N TRP A 270 3.94 5.34 -5.25
CA TRP A 270 4.44 4.11 -4.62
C TRP A 270 5.26 3.24 -5.58
N ASP A 271 5.97 2.28 -5.00
CA ASP A 271 6.90 1.39 -5.68
C ASP A 271 6.41 -0.06 -5.65
N SER A 272 6.15 -0.63 -6.83
CA SER A 272 5.58 -1.98 -6.97
C SER A 272 6.65 -2.98 -7.41
N TYR A 273 6.98 -3.89 -6.50
CA TYR A 273 8.00 -4.91 -6.71
C TYR A 273 7.51 -6.35 -6.45
N PRO A 274 6.54 -6.88 -7.22
CA PRO A 274 6.03 -8.23 -6.97
C PRO A 274 7.08 -9.33 -7.13
N GLN A 275 6.93 -10.41 -6.36
CA GLN A 275 7.67 -11.65 -6.61
C GLN A 275 7.02 -12.43 -7.75
N MET A 276 7.79 -13.25 -8.48
CA MET A 276 7.26 -14.04 -9.60
C MET A 276 6.16 -15.03 -9.17
N SER A 277 6.18 -15.49 -7.92
CA SER A 277 5.19 -16.41 -7.35
C SER A 277 4.07 -15.72 -6.58
N GLU A 278 4.06 -14.38 -6.52
CA GLU A 278 3.07 -13.66 -5.74
C GLU A 278 1.69 -13.76 -6.40
N PRO A 279 0.61 -14.02 -5.65
CA PRO A 279 -0.75 -13.98 -6.21
C PRO A 279 -1.07 -12.56 -6.72
N MET A 280 -1.60 -12.46 -7.94
CA MET A 280 -1.85 -11.15 -8.57
C MET A 280 -2.95 -10.35 -7.86
N GLY A 281 -3.88 -11.01 -7.15
CA GLY A 281 -4.82 -10.35 -6.25
C GLY A 281 -4.14 -9.58 -5.11
N ASN A 282 -2.98 -10.03 -4.62
CA ASN A 282 -2.22 -9.28 -3.60
C ASN A 282 -1.56 -8.03 -4.19
N VAL A 283 -1.16 -8.06 -5.47
CA VAL A 283 -0.66 -6.89 -6.20
C VAL A 283 -1.79 -5.89 -6.41
N ALA A 284 -2.95 -6.35 -6.90
CA ALA A 284 -4.15 -5.54 -7.07
C ALA A 284 -4.59 -4.87 -5.76
N MET A 285 -4.63 -5.61 -4.64
CA MET A 285 -4.97 -5.06 -3.32
C MET A 285 -4.03 -3.93 -2.90
N ARG A 286 -2.72 -4.05 -3.20
CA ARG A 286 -1.76 -2.99 -2.88
C ARG A 286 -2.01 -1.75 -3.72
N HIS A 287 -2.31 -1.88 -5.01
CA HIS A 287 -2.72 -0.74 -5.84
C HIS A 287 -4.00 -0.08 -5.31
N ASP A 288 -5.00 -0.89 -4.93
CA ASP A 288 -6.26 -0.39 -4.35
C ASP A 288 -6.04 0.33 -3.03
N TYR A 289 -5.10 -0.13 -2.20
CA TYR A 289 -4.73 0.56 -0.97
C TYR A 289 -4.14 1.93 -1.27
N MET A 290 -3.18 2.04 -2.21
CA MET A 290 -2.59 3.32 -2.59
C MET A 290 -3.62 4.31 -3.15
N ARG A 291 -4.57 3.82 -3.94
CA ARG A 291 -5.73 4.62 -4.40
C ARG A 291 -6.61 5.05 -3.22
N GLY A 292 -6.87 4.15 -2.28
CA GLY A 292 -7.69 4.36 -1.09
C GLY A 292 -7.17 5.45 -0.17
N LEU A 293 -5.83 5.59 -0.06
CA LEU A 293 -5.18 6.61 0.78
C LEU A 293 -5.63 8.06 0.48
N LYS A 294 -6.07 8.34 -0.76
CA LYS A 294 -6.65 9.64 -1.16
C LYS A 294 -8.05 9.51 -1.76
N GLN A 295 -8.88 8.68 -1.14
CA GLN A 295 -10.32 8.59 -1.39
C GLN A 295 -10.67 8.34 -2.87
N GLY A 296 -9.93 7.45 -3.54
CA GLY A 296 -10.22 7.07 -4.92
C GLY A 296 -9.47 7.88 -5.99
N LYS A 297 -8.72 8.93 -5.59
CA LYS A 297 -7.93 9.73 -6.54
C LYS A 297 -6.84 8.87 -7.19
N PRO A 298 -6.53 9.10 -8.48
CA PRO A 298 -5.41 8.45 -9.14
C PRO A 298 -4.09 8.66 -8.39
N PHE A 299 -3.20 7.67 -8.49
CA PHE A 299 -1.87 7.68 -7.88
C PHE A 299 -0.78 7.57 -8.94
N MET A 300 0.47 7.71 -8.53
CA MET A 300 1.65 7.49 -9.36
C MET A 300 2.26 6.13 -9.06
N LEU A 301 2.41 5.27 -10.06
CA LEU A 301 3.41 4.21 -9.98
C LEU A 301 4.77 4.86 -10.23
N MET A 302 5.52 5.10 -9.16
CA MET A 302 6.82 5.79 -9.21
C MET A 302 7.92 4.82 -9.62
N GLU A 303 7.88 3.60 -9.09
CA GLU A 303 8.83 2.57 -9.45
C GLU A 303 8.17 1.21 -9.69
N GLN A 304 8.73 0.50 -10.65
CA GLN A 304 8.72 -0.95 -10.78
C GLN A 304 9.97 -1.36 -11.56
N THR A 305 10.38 -2.63 -11.50
CA THR A 305 11.47 -3.11 -12.39
C THR A 305 10.95 -3.37 -13.81
N PRO A 306 11.71 -3.03 -14.86
CA PRO A 306 11.39 -3.47 -16.22
C PRO A 306 11.75 -4.96 -16.46
N SER A 307 12.48 -5.59 -15.53
CA SER A 307 12.86 -7.00 -15.62
C SER A 307 12.96 -7.67 -14.24
N GLN A 308 14.16 -7.88 -13.70
CA GLN A 308 14.40 -8.51 -12.39
C GLN A 308 14.73 -7.48 -11.31
N GLN A 309 14.57 -7.90 -10.06
CA GLN A 309 14.98 -7.15 -8.88
C GLN A 309 16.22 -7.82 -8.29
N ASN A 310 17.17 -7.06 -7.74
CA ASN A 310 18.42 -7.60 -7.18
C ASN A 310 18.27 -8.17 -5.75
N TRP A 311 17.29 -7.69 -4.98
CA TRP A 311 17.18 -7.96 -3.55
C TRP A 311 16.28 -9.14 -3.21
N GLN A 312 15.48 -9.64 -4.17
CA GLN A 312 14.67 -10.84 -3.96
C GLN A 312 15.56 -12.07 -3.68
N PRO A 313 15.08 -13.10 -2.96
CA PRO A 313 15.82 -14.34 -2.77
C PRO A 313 16.21 -15.01 -4.11
N TYR A 314 15.32 -14.91 -5.11
CA TYR A 314 15.55 -15.41 -6.47
C TYR A 314 15.16 -14.34 -7.49
N ASN A 315 16.14 -13.77 -8.18
CA ASN A 315 15.95 -12.65 -9.10
C ASN A 315 15.43 -13.12 -10.47
N SER A 316 14.22 -13.66 -10.49
CA SER A 316 13.57 -14.16 -11.71
C SER A 316 13.34 -13.03 -12.70
N LEU A 317 13.62 -13.30 -13.98
CA LEU A 317 13.25 -12.39 -15.06
C LEU A 317 11.72 -12.39 -15.22
N LYS A 318 11.10 -11.22 -15.41
CA LYS A 318 9.76 -11.13 -15.99
C LYS A 318 9.72 -11.91 -17.32
N ARG A 319 8.68 -12.72 -17.51
CA ARG A 319 8.44 -13.43 -18.78
C ARG A 319 7.97 -12.42 -19.85
N PRO A 320 8.14 -12.71 -21.15
CA PRO A 320 7.70 -11.80 -22.20
C PRO A 320 6.24 -11.39 -21.99
N GLY A 321 5.96 -10.08 -22.02
CA GLY A 321 4.62 -9.52 -21.82
C GLY A 321 4.27 -9.21 -20.35
N VAL A 322 4.93 -9.83 -19.37
CA VAL A 322 4.62 -9.62 -17.94
C VAL A 322 4.92 -8.19 -17.49
N MET A 323 5.98 -7.56 -18.02
CA MET A 323 6.29 -6.16 -17.71
C MET A 323 5.13 -5.24 -18.12
N ARG A 324 4.63 -5.42 -19.34
CA ARG A 324 3.49 -4.70 -19.90
C ARG A 324 2.20 -4.99 -19.14
N LEU A 325 1.90 -6.27 -18.86
CA LEU A 325 0.74 -6.71 -18.09
C LEU A 325 0.66 -6.04 -16.72
N TRP A 326 1.73 -6.10 -15.93
CA TRP A 326 1.74 -5.50 -14.58
C TRP A 326 1.71 -3.97 -14.61
N SER A 327 2.25 -3.36 -15.66
CA SER A 327 2.10 -1.92 -15.89
C SER A 327 0.63 -1.53 -16.07
N TYR A 328 -0.10 -2.27 -16.90
CA TYR A 328 -1.54 -2.03 -17.08
C TYR A 328 -2.38 -2.47 -15.89
N GLN A 329 -1.95 -3.44 -15.09
CA GLN A 329 -2.59 -3.72 -13.80
C GLN A 329 -2.55 -2.49 -12.88
N ALA A 330 -1.40 -1.82 -12.78
CA ALA A 330 -1.32 -0.58 -12.02
C ALA A 330 -2.27 0.50 -12.56
N VAL A 331 -2.30 0.69 -13.89
CA VAL A 331 -3.20 1.66 -14.55
C VAL A 331 -4.67 1.30 -14.32
N ALA A 332 -5.04 0.02 -14.41
CA ALA A 332 -6.39 -0.47 -14.19
C ALA A 332 -6.92 -0.18 -12.78
N HIS A 333 -6.01 -0.20 -11.80
CA HIS A 333 -6.31 0.11 -10.40
C HIS A 333 -6.12 1.58 -10.02
N GLY A 334 -5.81 2.47 -10.98
CA GLY A 334 -5.82 3.91 -10.79
C GLY A 334 -4.47 4.62 -10.89
N ALA A 335 -3.42 3.96 -11.40
CA ALA A 335 -2.20 4.66 -11.73
C ALA A 335 -2.39 5.59 -12.95
N ASP A 336 -1.93 6.83 -12.84
CA ASP A 336 -1.83 7.79 -13.96
C ASP A 336 -0.37 7.96 -14.44
N THR A 337 0.53 7.10 -13.94
CA THR A 337 1.93 7.00 -14.38
C THR A 337 2.35 5.54 -14.42
N VAL A 338 3.34 5.22 -15.26
CA VAL A 338 4.08 3.96 -15.24
C VAL A 338 5.56 4.31 -15.30
N MET A 339 6.22 4.23 -14.16
CA MET A 339 7.62 4.61 -14.02
C MET A 339 8.47 3.46 -13.46
N PHE A 340 9.77 3.49 -13.75
CA PHE A 340 10.69 2.40 -13.44
C PHE A 340 11.82 2.82 -12.51
N PHE A 341 12.22 1.91 -11.63
CA PHE A 341 13.60 1.83 -11.20
C PHE A 341 14.30 0.79 -12.09
N GLN A 342 15.26 1.17 -12.93
CA GLN A 342 15.64 2.53 -13.29
C GLN A 342 15.81 2.62 -14.81
N LEU A 343 16.20 3.79 -15.33
CA LEU A 343 16.34 3.99 -16.78
C LEU A 343 17.68 3.49 -17.34
N ARG A 344 18.77 3.55 -16.58
CA ARG A 344 20.05 2.93 -16.93
C ARG A 344 20.63 2.16 -15.75
N ARG A 345 20.97 0.88 -15.92
CA ARG A 345 21.52 0.04 -14.84
C ARG A 345 22.77 0.67 -14.27
N SER A 346 22.89 0.72 -12.95
CA SER A 346 24.13 1.16 -12.30
C SER A 346 25.30 0.23 -12.64
N ILE A 347 26.52 0.79 -12.63
CA ILE A 347 27.76 0.02 -12.85
C ILE A 347 28.30 -0.62 -11.58
N GLY A 348 27.82 -0.21 -10.41
CA GLY A 348 28.45 -0.51 -9.13
C GLY A 348 27.47 -0.72 -7.97
N ALA A 349 28.04 -1.13 -6.83
CA ALA A 349 27.33 -1.39 -5.58
C ALA A 349 26.28 -2.53 -5.67
N CYS A 350 25.23 -2.45 -4.84
CA CYS A 350 24.26 -3.52 -4.61
C CYS A 350 23.23 -3.67 -5.75
N GLU A 351 22.88 -2.60 -6.44
CA GLU A 351 21.82 -2.57 -7.47
C GLU A 351 22.33 -2.77 -8.89
N LYS A 352 23.63 -3.05 -9.11
CA LYS A 352 24.21 -3.32 -10.45
C LYS A 352 23.55 -4.49 -11.20
N TYR A 353 22.79 -5.34 -10.50
CA TYR A 353 22.02 -6.46 -11.07
C TYR A 353 20.50 -6.25 -11.07
N HIS A 354 20.02 -5.10 -10.60
CA HIS A 354 18.63 -4.69 -10.77
C HIS A 354 18.37 -4.40 -12.26
N GLY A 355 17.17 -4.73 -12.75
CA GLY A 355 16.77 -4.44 -14.12
C GLY A 355 16.71 -2.93 -14.39
N ALA A 356 16.94 -2.54 -15.64
CA ALA A 356 16.70 -1.18 -16.12
C ALA A 356 16.27 -1.21 -17.59
N LEU A 357 15.72 -0.09 -18.07
CA LEU A 357 15.43 0.11 -19.49
C LEU A 357 16.68 -0.10 -20.35
N ILE A 358 17.77 0.59 -20.00
CA ILE A 358 19.08 0.47 -20.65
C ILE A 358 20.01 -0.35 -19.76
N GLU A 359 20.35 -1.54 -20.20
CA GLU A 359 21.22 -2.45 -19.46
C GLU A 359 22.72 -2.21 -19.76
N HIS A 360 23.59 -3.05 -19.21
CA HIS A 360 25.06 -2.89 -19.33
C HIS A 360 25.59 -2.96 -20.76
N VAL A 361 24.83 -3.54 -21.70
CA VAL A 361 25.20 -3.55 -23.13
C VAL A 361 25.09 -2.15 -23.77
N GLY A 362 24.30 -1.26 -23.17
CA GLY A 362 24.25 0.15 -23.52
C GLY A 362 23.49 0.52 -24.80
N HIS A 363 22.72 -0.40 -25.40
CA HIS A 363 21.95 -0.18 -26.63
C HIS A 363 20.55 -0.80 -26.59
N GLU A 364 19.68 -0.39 -27.51
CA GLU A 364 18.26 -0.75 -27.67
C GLU A 364 17.97 -2.20 -28.08
N HIS A 365 18.96 -2.93 -28.62
CA HIS A 365 18.75 -4.28 -29.16
C HIS A 365 18.63 -5.38 -28.09
N THR A 366 17.85 -5.16 -27.03
CA THR A 366 17.56 -6.11 -25.96
C THR A 366 16.08 -6.45 -25.91
N ARG A 367 15.72 -7.60 -25.30
CA ARG A 367 14.31 -7.95 -25.06
C ARG A 367 13.62 -6.91 -24.18
N VAL A 368 14.27 -6.53 -23.07
CA VAL A 368 13.73 -5.59 -22.07
C VAL A 368 13.43 -4.23 -22.71
N PHE A 369 14.38 -3.69 -23.48
CA PHE A 369 14.19 -2.41 -24.16
C PHE A 369 13.02 -2.46 -25.16
N ARG A 370 12.91 -3.53 -25.96
CA ARG A 370 11.79 -3.69 -26.91
C ARG A 370 10.43 -3.75 -26.23
N GLU A 371 10.31 -4.48 -25.11
CA GLU A 371 9.06 -4.53 -24.34
C GLU A 371 8.72 -3.17 -23.73
N CYS A 372 9.73 -2.41 -23.26
CA CYS A 372 9.52 -1.06 -22.74
C CYS A 372 9.11 -0.09 -23.86
N ALA A 373 9.80 -0.11 -25.00
CA ALA A 373 9.47 0.74 -26.14
C ALA A 373 8.05 0.46 -26.67
N GLN A 374 7.63 -0.80 -26.71
CA GLN A 374 6.24 -1.16 -27.04
C GLN A 374 5.25 -0.47 -26.08
N LEU A 375 5.46 -0.62 -24.77
CA LEU A 375 4.59 0.01 -23.76
C LEU A 375 4.58 1.54 -23.89
N GLY A 376 5.75 2.16 -24.08
CA GLY A 376 5.85 3.61 -24.28
C GLY A 376 5.04 4.11 -25.49
N HIS A 377 5.06 3.38 -26.61
CA HIS A 377 4.25 3.72 -27.78
C HIS A 377 2.75 3.59 -27.51
N GLU A 378 2.31 2.52 -26.85
CA GLU A 378 0.89 2.33 -26.51
C GLU A 378 0.38 3.43 -25.55
N LEU A 379 1.17 3.81 -24.55
CA LEU A 379 0.82 4.89 -23.62
C LEU A 379 0.75 6.26 -24.31
N GLU A 380 1.59 6.49 -25.32
CA GLU A 380 1.52 7.70 -26.16
C GLU A 380 0.23 7.72 -26.99
N GLU A 381 -0.15 6.60 -27.61
CA GLU A 381 -1.39 6.47 -28.40
C GLU A 381 -2.66 6.61 -27.55
N LEU A 382 -2.64 6.13 -26.30
CA LEU A 382 -3.73 6.31 -25.35
C LEU A 382 -3.95 7.78 -24.97
N GLY A 383 -2.90 8.61 -25.02
CA GLY A 383 -2.98 10.04 -24.71
C GLY A 383 -3.61 10.31 -23.35
N ASP A 384 -4.60 11.19 -23.30
CA ASP A 384 -5.29 11.61 -22.07
C ASP A 384 -6.56 10.79 -21.75
N LYS A 385 -6.90 9.77 -22.57
CA LYS A 385 -8.17 9.03 -22.47
C LYS A 385 -8.43 8.51 -21.05
N LEU A 386 -7.43 7.88 -20.46
CA LEU A 386 -7.52 7.22 -19.14
C LEU A 386 -7.23 8.15 -17.96
N LEU A 387 -6.64 9.33 -18.20
CA LEU A 387 -6.28 10.24 -17.12
C LEU A 387 -7.51 10.73 -16.36
N ASP A 388 -7.38 10.81 -15.03
CA ASP A 388 -8.45 11.12 -14.09
C ASP A 388 -9.63 10.14 -14.06
N ALA A 389 -9.57 9.03 -14.81
CA ALA A 389 -10.61 8.02 -14.73
C ALA A 389 -10.58 7.37 -13.32
N THR A 390 -11.73 7.27 -12.66
CA THR A 390 -11.87 6.75 -11.29
C THR A 390 -12.52 5.37 -11.27
N VAL A 391 -12.23 4.57 -10.26
CA VAL A 391 -12.91 3.29 -10.04
C VAL A 391 -14.21 3.55 -9.31
N HIS A 392 -15.32 2.99 -9.79
CA HIS A 392 -16.62 3.05 -9.12
C HIS A 392 -16.90 1.68 -8.49
N VAL A 393 -16.81 1.61 -7.17
CA VAL A 393 -17.01 0.37 -6.41
C VAL A 393 -18.06 0.55 -5.33
N GLU A 394 -18.77 -0.54 -5.04
CA GLU A 394 -19.77 -0.62 -3.98
C GLU A 394 -19.33 -1.57 -2.84
N ALA A 395 -18.08 -2.04 -2.87
CA ALA A 395 -17.48 -2.87 -1.83
C ALA A 395 -16.18 -2.25 -1.29
N ALA A 396 -15.95 -2.38 0.01
CA ALA A 396 -14.74 -1.91 0.68
C ALA A 396 -14.13 -2.96 1.61
N LEU A 397 -12.81 -3.01 1.64
CA LEU A 397 -12.00 -3.71 2.64
C LEU A 397 -11.42 -2.68 3.61
N LEU A 398 -11.71 -2.82 4.90
CA LEU A 398 -11.09 -2.00 5.94
C LEU A 398 -9.68 -2.53 6.23
N PHE A 399 -8.70 -1.64 6.14
CA PHE A 399 -7.30 -1.93 6.45
C PHE A 399 -6.69 -0.80 7.28
N ASP A 400 -6.05 -1.14 8.40
CA ASP A 400 -5.49 -0.15 9.34
C ASP A 400 -4.13 -0.58 9.87
N ILE A 401 -3.16 0.35 9.81
CA ILE A 401 -1.78 0.08 10.23
C ILE A 401 -1.66 -0.08 11.75
N ASP A 402 -2.44 0.65 12.55
CA ASP A 402 -2.40 0.46 14.00
C ASP A 402 -2.99 -0.90 14.38
N ASN A 403 -4.11 -1.29 13.75
CA ASN A 403 -4.70 -2.61 13.94
C ASN A 403 -3.70 -3.71 13.57
N TRP A 404 -3.05 -3.60 12.40
CA TRP A 404 -2.01 -4.53 11.98
C TRP A 404 -0.88 -4.60 13.02
N ASN A 405 -0.37 -3.46 13.46
CA ASN A 405 0.68 -3.41 14.48
C ASN A 405 0.24 -4.06 15.78
N ALA A 406 -0.96 -3.79 16.26
CA ALA A 406 -1.48 -4.32 17.51
C ALA A 406 -1.65 -5.85 17.45
N VAL A 407 -2.13 -6.38 16.32
CA VAL A 407 -2.21 -7.84 16.08
C VAL A 407 -0.82 -8.48 16.06
N GLU A 408 0.19 -7.85 15.48
CA GLU A 408 1.54 -8.45 15.41
C GLU A 408 2.35 -8.37 16.71
N ILE A 409 2.10 -7.34 17.53
CA ILE A 409 2.81 -7.17 18.81
C ILE A 409 2.06 -7.77 20.00
N THR A 410 0.88 -8.37 19.78
CA THR A 410 0.17 -9.05 20.86
C THR A 410 0.84 -10.38 21.20
N SER A 411 0.75 -10.78 22.48
CA SER A 411 1.26 -12.06 22.95
C SER A 411 0.14 -13.09 22.91
N GLY A 412 0.14 -13.92 21.86
CA GLY A 412 -0.98 -14.81 21.54
C GLY A 412 -2.09 -14.09 20.75
N PRO A 413 -3.24 -14.73 20.53
CA PRO A 413 -3.55 -16.11 20.89
C PRO A 413 -2.77 -17.14 20.05
N SER A 414 -2.27 -16.75 18.87
CA SER A 414 -1.43 -17.61 18.02
C SER A 414 -0.28 -16.82 17.41
N VAL A 415 0.90 -17.45 17.31
CA VAL A 415 2.07 -16.89 16.61
C VAL A 415 1.92 -16.93 15.09
N ASP A 416 0.99 -17.73 14.58
CA ASP A 416 0.73 -17.91 13.15
C ASP A 416 -0.33 -16.92 12.63
N LEU A 417 -0.92 -16.08 13.51
CA LEU A 417 -1.87 -15.06 13.10
C LEU A 417 -1.16 -13.90 12.40
N ASN A 418 -1.27 -13.89 11.06
CA ASN A 418 -0.82 -12.79 10.22
C ASN A 418 -2.02 -11.96 9.72
N TYR A 419 -2.11 -10.68 10.12
CA TYR A 419 -3.21 -9.78 9.73
C TYR A 419 -3.30 -9.57 8.22
N LEU A 420 -2.16 -9.34 7.55
CA LEU A 420 -2.12 -9.08 6.12
C LEU A 420 -2.65 -10.28 5.32
N ASP A 421 -2.29 -11.50 5.72
CA ASP A 421 -2.79 -12.72 5.09
C ASP A 421 -4.31 -12.84 5.23
N GLN A 422 -4.88 -12.44 6.38
CA GLN A 422 -6.34 -12.44 6.56
C GLN A 422 -7.01 -11.41 5.65
N ALA A 423 -6.49 -10.19 5.57
CA ALA A 423 -7.00 -9.16 4.65
C ALA A 423 -6.95 -9.64 3.19
N GLN A 424 -5.84 -10.26 2.77
CA GLN A 424 -5.66 -10.79 1.42
C GLN A 424 -6.61 -11.95 1.08
N ARG A 425 -6.92 -12.84 2.03
CA ARG A 425 -7.89 -13.94 1.83
C ARG A 425 -9.30 -13.41 1.48
N TYR A 426 -9.73 -12.36 2.17
CA TYR A 426 -11.02 -11.72 1.88
C TYR A 426 -10.98 -10.93 0.58
N TYR A 427 -9.92 -10.14 0.33
CA TYR A 427 -9.77 -9.46 -0.95
C TYR A 427 -9.79 -10.44 -2.14
N LYS A 428 -9.08 -11.58 -2.01
CA LYS A 428 -9.05 -12.65 -3.00
C LYS A 428 -10.43 -13.17 -3.38
N ALA A 429 -11.35 -13.26 -2.41
CA ALA A 429 -12.71 -13.75 -2.66
C ALA A 429 -13.50 -12.83 -3.60
N PHE A 430 -13.23 -11.53 -3.59
CA PHE A 430 -13.80 -10.57 -4.55
C PHE A 430 -13.00 -10.53 -5.85
N TYR A 431 -11.67 -10.51 -5.77
CA TYR A 431 -10.77 -10.49 -6.92
C TYR A 431 -10.98 -11.67 -7.87
N ASP A 432 -11.09 -12.91 -7.35
CA ASP A 432 -11.31 -14.11 -8.17
C ASP A 432 -12.66 -14.08 -8.91
N GLN A 433 -13.58 -13.23 -8.47
CA GLN A 433 -14.89 -13.00 -9.08
C GLN A 433 -14.93 -11.73 -9.93
N ASN A 434 -13.79 -11.07 -10.16
CA ASN A 434 -13.69 -9.82 -10.91
C ASN A 434 -14.57 -8.69 -10.35
N ILE A 435 -14.70 -8.64 -9.02
CA ILE A 435 -15.39 -7.58 -8.30
C ILE A 435 -14.34 -6.67 -7.66
N GLN A 436 -14.26 -5.42 -8.12
CA GLN A 436 -13.33 -4.45 -7.57
C GLN A 436 -13.78 -3.95 -6.19
N MET A 437 -12.78 -3.67 -5.34
CA MET A 437 -13.00 -3.09 -4.01
C MET A 437 -12.13 -1.85 -3.82
N ASP A 438 -12.53 -0.98 -2.92
CA ASP A 438 -11.62 -0.02 -2.32
C ASP A 438 -11.00 -0.63 -1.06
N VAL A 439 -9.72 -0.37 -0.79
CA VAL A 439 -9.09 -0.69 0.49
C VAL A 439 -8.91 0.62 1.27
N ILE A 440 -9.61 0.77 2.40
CA ILE A 440 -9.79 2.06 3.08
C ILE A 440 -9.53 1.99 4.58
N SER A 441 -9.25 3.15 5.18
CA SER A 441 -9.19 3.27 6.64
C SER A 441 -10.56 2.99 7.29
N PRO A 442 -10.62 2.36 8.48
CA PRO A 442 -11.85 2.22 9.27
C PRO A 442 -12.52 3.54 9.67
N LEU A 443 -11.79 4.68 9.58
CA LEU A 443 -12.33 6.01 9.86
C LEU A 443 -12.94 6.70 8.63
N SER A 444 -12.88 6.05 7.47
CA SER A 444 -13.44 6.56 6.21
C SER A 444 -14.97 6.65 6.24
N GLU A 445 -15.54 7.31 5.24
CA GLU A 445 -16.99 7.32 5.03
C GLU A 445 -17.46 6.05 4.31
N PHE A 446 -18.59 5.49 4.73
CA PHE A 446 -19.12 4.24 4.17
C PHE A 446 -20.32 4.40 3.23
N SER A 447 -20.86 5.61 3.06
CA SER A 447 -22.15 5.87 2.42
C SER A 447 -22.27 5.39 0.96
N LYS A 448 -21.15 5.33 0.23
CA LYS A 448 -21.10 4.88 -1.17
C LYS A 448 -21.02 3.37 -1.32
N TYR A 449 -20.72 2.63 -0.25
CA TYR A 449 -20.58 1.19 -0.30
C TYR A 449 -21.89 0.51 0.07
N LYS A 450 -22.06 -0.72 -0.40
CA LYS A 450 -23.08 -1.67 0.01
C LYS A 450 -22.50 -2.80 0.86
N ILE A 451 -21.21 -3.09 0.69
CA ILE A 451 -20.49 -4.13 1.44
C ILE A 451 -19.24 -3.54 2.08
N VAL A 452 -19.05 -3.78 3.38
CA VAL A 452 -17.82 -3.44 4.11
C VAL A 452 -17.28 -4.69 4.79
N VAL A 453 -16.02 -5.01 4.51
CA VAL A 453 -15.33 -6.21 5.01
C VAL A 453 -14.19 -5.78 5.91
N ALA A 454 -14.10 -6.34 7.12
CA ALA A 454 -13.07 -6.00 8.10
C ALA A 454 -12.54 -7.27 8.79
N PRO A 455 -11.63 -8.02 8.14
CA PRO A 455 -11.02 -9.21 8.72
C PRO A 455 -10.13 -8.83 9.90
N VAL A 456 -10.27 -9.54 11.01
CA VAL A 456 -9.49 -9.35 12.26
C VAL A 456 -9.45 -7.87 12.64
N LEU A 457 -10.63 -7.25 12.77
CA LEU A 457 -10.78 -5.87 13.24
C LEU A 457 -10.59 -5.83 14.76
N TYR A 458 -9.41 -6.24 15.21
CA TYR A 458 -9.01 -6.41 16.60
C TYR A 458 -9.20 -5.13 17.42
N MET A 459 -8.80 -4.00 16.84
CA MET A 459 -8.84 -2.68 17.43
C MET A 459 -10.02 -1.85 16.91
N LEU A 460 -10.83 -1.33 17.83
CA LEU A 460 -11.87 -0.34 17.54
C LEU A 460 -11.44 1.03 18.03
N LYS A 461 -11.03 1.89 17.10
CA LYS A 461 -10.77 3.30 17.38
C LYS A 461 -12.09 4.04 17.65
N PRO A 462 -12.05 5.20 18.35
CA PRO A 462 -13.25 5.99 18.60
C PRO A 462 -14.01 6.32 17.31
N GLY A 463 -15.32 6.05 17.30
CA GLY A 463 -16.20 6.31 16.15
C GLY A 463 -16.27 5.17 15.12
N VAL A 464 -15.39 4.16 15.17
CA VAL A 464 -15.40 3.06 14.18
C VAL A 464 -16.64 2.19 14.34
N ALA A 465 -16.97 1.77 15.57
CA ALA A 465 -18.12 0.92 15.83
C ALA A 465 -19.43 1.61 15.43
N GLU A 466 -19.57 2.90 15.76
CA GLU A 466 -20.76 3.70 15.44
C GLU A 466 -20.94 3.89 13.93
N ARG A 467 -19.84 4.04 13.17
CA ARG A 467 -19.89 4.12 11.70
C ARG A 467 -20.34 2.81 11.08
N ILE A 468 -19.81 1.68 11.56
CA ILE A 468 -20.20 0.37 11.08
C ILE A 468 -21.67 0.10 11.42
N GLU A 469 -22.09 0.39 12.65
CA GLU A 469 -23.49 0.23 13.07
C GLU A 469 -24.44 1.07 12.21
N ALA A 470 -24.12 2.35 11.99
CA ALA A 470 -24.93 3.23 11.14
C ALA A 470 -24.99 2.75 9.69
N PHE A 471 -23.88 2.25 9.14
CA PHE A 471 -23.81 1.68 7.80
C PHE A 471 -24.72 0.45 7.65
N VAL A 472 -24.64 -0.50 8.58
CA VAL A 472 -25.49 -1.71 8.54
C VAL A 472 -26.95 -1.34 8.77
N GLN A 473 -27.24 -0.46 9.73
CA GLN A 473 -28.61 -0.03 10.01
C GLN A 473 -29.29 0.59 8.78
N ALA A 474 -28.52 1.27 7.92
CA ALA A 474 -28.98 1.89 6.68
C ALA A 474 -29.11 0.93 5.47
N GLY A 475 -28.84 -0.37 5.64
CA GLY A 475 -28.96 -1.38 4.57
C GLY A 475 -27.65 -1.97 4.08
N GLY A 476 -26.51 -1.54 4.64
CA GLY A 476 -25.21 -2.10 4.32
C GLY A 476 -25.03 -3.53 4.83
N THR A 477 -24.15 -4.29 4.18
CA THR A 477 -23.68 -5.58 4.68
C THR A 477 -22.27 -5.46 5.25
N PHE A 478 -22.10 -5.81 6.51
CA PHE A 478 -20.81 -5.87 7.19
C PHE A 478 -20.32 -7.31 7.36
N ILE A 479 -19.04 -7.56 7.13
CA ILE A 479 -18.41 -8.86 7.39
C ILE A 479 -17.20 -8.64 8.29
N THR A 480 -17.12 -9.35 9.41
CA THR A 480 -15.92 -9.41 10.24
C THR A 480 -15.68 -10.84 10.73
N THR A 481 -14.62 -11.04 11.50
CA THR A 481 -14.10 -12.38 11.80
C THR A 481 -13.75 -12.54 13.26
N PHE A 482 -13.28 -13.74 13.60
CA PHE A 482 -12.61 -14.02 14.86
C PHE A 482 -11.63 -12.92 15.27
N PHE A 483 -11.45 -12.78 16.58
CA PHE A 483 -10.51 -11.84 17.18
C PHE A 483 -10.75 -10.36 16.79
N SER A 484 -12.02 -10.00 16.53
CA SER A 484 -12.43 -8.62 16.23
C SER A 484 -13.14 -7.96 17.41
N GLY A 485 -13.02 -6.65 17.55
CA GLY A 485 -13.68 -5.87 18.61
C GLY A 485 -13.14 -6.14 20.02
N ILE A 486 -11.86 -6.50 20.13
CA ILE A 486 -11.23 -6.92 21.38
C ILE A 486 -10.77 -5.72 22.19
N VAL A 487 -10.08 -4.77 21.54
CA VAL A 487 -9.41 -3.66 22.21
C VAL A 487 -9.80 -2.29 21.66
N ASN A 488 -9.53 -1.26 22.45
CA ASN A 488 -9.59 0.14 22.02
C ASN A 488 -8.27 0.61 21.38
N GLU A 489 -8.16 1.90 21.05
CA GLU A 489 -7.01 2.51 20.40
C GLU A 489 -5.69 2.43 21.20
N ASN A 490 -5.75 2.14 22.49
CA ASN A 490 -4.60 1.97 23.37
C ASN A 490 -4.32 0.50 23.69
N ASP A 491 -4.88 -0.43 22.90
CA ASP A 491 -4.73 -1.87 23.11
C ASP A 491 -5.29 -2.36 24.48
N LEU A 492 -6.22 -1.60 25.06
CA LEU A 492 -6.93 -2.02 26.26
C LEU A 492 -8.20 -2.77 25.88
N VAL A 493 -8.38 -3.95 26.51
CA VAL A 493 -9.54 -4.80 26.28
C VAL A 493 -10.84 -4.07 26.61
N THR A 494 -11.79 -4.11 25.67
CA THR A 494 -13.16 -3.68 25.89
C THR A 494 -13.88 -4.73 26.75
N LEU A 495 -14.10 -4.40 28.03
CA LEU A 495 -14.74 -5.30 28.98
C LEU A 495 -16.25 -5.50 28.68
N GLY A 496 -16.81 -6.62 29.16
CA GLY A 496 -18.23 -6.96 28.99
C GLY A 496 -18.51 -8.09 27.98
N GLY A 497 -17.46 -8.66 27.38
CA GLY A 497 -17.53 -9.80 26.46
C GLY A 497 -17.33 -9.40 25.00
N TYR A 498 -16.58 -10.20 24.27
CA TYR A 498 -16.23 -9.98 22.87
C TYR A 498 -17.46 -10.23 21.96
N PRO A 499 -17.58 -9.58 20.79
CA PRO A 499 -16.66 -8.60 20.18
C PRO A 499 -16.92 -7.15 20.63
N GLY A 500 -17.14 -6.94 21.94
CA GLY A 500 -17.17 -5.62 22.56
C GLY A 500 -18.28 -4.74 22.00
N ALA A 501 -17.93 -3.57 21.47
CA ALA A 501 -18.89 -2.63 20.90
C ALA A 501 -19.65 -3.19 19.67
N LEU A 502 -19.13 -4.22 19.00
CA LEU A 502 -19.79 -4.85 17.86
C LEU A 502 -20.76 -5.99 18.26
N ARG A 503 -20.81 -6.39 19.54
CA ARG A 503 -21.61 -7.53 20.03
C ARG A 503 -23.08 -7.45 19.63
N LYS A 504 -23.71 -6.30 19.86
CA LYS A 504 -25.13 -6.07 19.52
C LYS A 504 -25.37 -6.10 18.01
N LEU A 505 -24.47 -5.50 17.23
CA LEU A 505 -24.55 -5.45 15.78
C LEU A 505 -24.44 -6.86 15.19
N LEU A 506 -23.48 -7.65 15.66
CA LEU A 506 -23.21 -8.99 15.17
C LEU A 506 -24.16 -10.05 15.74
N GLY A 507 -24.89 -9.72 16.81
CA GLY A 507 -25.85 -10.63 17.44
C GLY A 507 -25.21 -11.89 18.00
N VAL A 508 -23.93 -11.82 18.40
CA VAL A 508 -23.16 -12.94 18.96
C VAL A 508 -22.31 -12.46 20.12
N TRP A 509 -22.09 -13.36 21.08
CA TRP A 509 -21.08 -13.22 22.13
C TRP A 509 -20.01 -14.28 21.95
N VAL A 510 -18.74 -13.86 21.85
CA VAL A 510 -17.60 -14.77 21.84
C VAL A 510 -17.15 -14.97 23.30
N GLU A 511 -17.26 -16.20 23.79
CA GLU A 511 -16.89 -16.56 25.16
C GLU A 511 -15.37 -16.68 25.32
N GLU A 512 -14.74 -17.44 24.43
CA GLU A 512 -13.30 -17.69 24.40
C GLU A 512 -12.84 -18.01 22.97
N ILE A 513 -11.53 -18.01 22.76
CA ILE A 513 -10.88 -18.33 21.48
C ILE A 513 -9.93 -19.50 21.66
N ASP A 514 -10.08 -20.52 20.83
CA ASP A 514 -9.17 -21.67 20.78
C ASP A 514 -8.13 -21.47 19.67
N SER A 515 -6.86 -21.80 19.97
CA SER A 515 -5.75 -21.67 19.02
C SER A 515 -5.31 -23.06 18.56
N LEU A 516 -5.56 -23.36 17.29
CA LEU A 516 -5.19 -24.62 16.69
C LEU A 516 -3.69 -24.68 16.41
N THR A 517 -3.05 -25.80 16.74
CA THR A 517 -1.68 -26.05 16.31
C THR A 517 -1.62 -26.33 14.79
N PRO A 518 -0.44 -26.21 14.14
CA PRO A 518 -0.32 -26.43 12.69
C PRO A 518 -0.78 -27.82 12.19
N ASP A 519 -0.90 -28.81 13.08
CA ASP A 519 -1.38 -30.17 12.81
C ASP A 519 -2.86 -30.40 13.16
N MET A 520 -3.48 -29.52 13.96
CA MET A 520 -4.92 -29.58 14.27
C MET A 520 -5.75 -29.00 13.12
N ARG A 521 -6.93 -29.58 12.88
CA ARG A 521 -7.90 -29.11 11.89
C ARG A 521 -9.29 -29.19 12.49
N ASN A 522 -10.17 -28.29 12.10
CA ASN A 522 -11.60 -28.38 12.37
C ASN A 522 -12.37 -28.19 11.05
N THR A 523 -13.69 -28.25 11.11
CA THR A 523 -14.58 -28.04 9.96
C THR A 523 -15.74 -27.12 10.32
N ILE A 524 -16.26 -26.42 9.33
CA ILE A 524 -17.56 -25.75 9.36
C ILE A 524 -18.55 -26.64 8.62
N GLU A 525 -19.53 -27.16 9.35
CA GLU A 525 -20.64 -27.95 8.84
C GLU A 525 -21.80 -27.03 8.47
N VAL A 526 -22.14 -26.99 7.19
CA VAL A 526 -23.27 -26.26 6.63
C VAL A 526 -24.37 -27.26 6.30
N GLY A 527 -25.52 -27.15 6.98
CA GLY A 527 -26.61 -28.11 6.84
C GLY A 527 -27.29 -28.04 5.47
N GLU A 528 -28.11 -27.00 5.25
CA GLU A 528 -28.73 -26.71 3.97
C GLU A 528 -27.93 -25.64 3.21
N GLN A 529 -28.10 -25.60 1.89
CA GLN A 529 -27.44 -24.60 1.05
C GLN A 529 -27.82 -23.17 1.48
N PHE A 530 -26.81 -22.31 1.62
CA PHE A 530 -26.97 -20.88 1.89
C PHE A 530 -26.40 -20.07 0.72
N GLY A 531 -27.28 -19.58 -0.16
CA GLY A 531 -26.85 -18.91 -1.39
C GLY A 531 -25.93 -19.81 -2.23
N HIS A 532 -24.68 -19.39 -2.44
CA HIS A 532 -23.63 -20.14 -3.15
C HIS A 532 -22.77 -21.03 -2.24
N ILE A 533 -23.07 -21.07 -0.94
CA ILE A 533 -22.46 -22.02 -0.01
C ILE A 533 -23.29 -23.31 -0.06
N ALA A 534 -22.75 -24.34 -0.69
CA ALA A 534 -23.38 -25.67 -0.73
C ALA A 534 -23.46 -26.30 0.68
N GLY A 535 -24.45 -27.17 0.90
CA GLY A 535 -24.49 -28.01 2.10
C GLY A 535 -23.30 -28.98 2.11
N GLY A 536 -22.64 -29.13 3.27
CA GLY A 536 -21.47 -29.98 3.42
C GLY A 536 -20.47 -29.48 4.48
N SER A 537 -19.31 -30.11 4.49
CA SER A 537 -18.21 -29.83 5.42
C SER A 537 -17.10 -29.03 4.71
N TYR A 538 -16.65 -27.96 5.36
CA TYR A 538 -15.59 -27.07 4.87
C TYR A 538 -14.46 -27.01 5.89
N ALA A 539 -13.20 -27.21 5.47
CA ALA A 539 -12.08 -27.15 6.40
C ALA A 539 -11.93 -25.75 7.01
N CYS A 540 -11.51 -25.69 8.28
CA CYS A 540 -11.07 -24.45 8.93
C CYS A 540 -9.83 -24.66 9.82
N GLU A 541 -9.11 -23.57 10.07
CA GLU A 541 -7.77 -23.58 10.69
C GLU A 541 -7.51 -22.34 11.56
N LEU A 542 -6.30 -22.32 12.17
CA LEU A 542 -5.71 -21.23 12.93
C LEU A 542 -6.37 -20.91 14.28
N LEU A 543 -7.57 -20.33 14.27
CA LEU A 543 -8.28 -19.89 15.47
C LEU A 543 -9.76 -20.24 15.38
N CYS A 544 -10.38 -20.58 16.51
CA CYS A 544 -11.80 -20.89 16.61
C CYS A 544 -12.44 -20.08 17.76
N ASP A 545 -13.24 -19.06 17.42
CA ASP A 545 -14.05 -18.33 18.39
C ASP A 545 -15.28 -19.14 18.79
N LEU A 546 -15.50 -19.29 20.10
CA LEU A 546 -16.63 -20.06 20.63
C LEU A 546 -17.83 -19.13 20.85
N LEU A 547 -18.81 -19.23 19.94
CA LEU A 547 -19.93 -18.29 19.84
C LEU A 547 -21.17 -18.72 20.63
N HIS A 548 -21.82 -17.75 21.24
CA HIS A 548 -23.22 -17.79 21.68
C HIS A 548 -24.06 -16.86 20.81
N LEU A 549 -25.22 -17.32 20.35
CA LEU A 549 -26.14 -16.51 19.56
C LEU A 549 -26.97 -15.59 20.47
N GLU A 550 -26.99 -14.30 20.15
CA GLU A 550 -27.77 -13.25 20.81
C GLU A 550 -28.66 -12.48 19.82
N GLY A 551 -29.22 -13.21 18.85
CA GLY A 551 -30.08 -12.67 17.79
C GLY A 551 -29.63 -13.03 16.39
N ALA A 552 -28.35 -13.38 16.21
CA ALA A 552 -27.85 -13.92 14.97
C ALA A 552 -28.39 -15.33 14.69
N GLU A 553 -28.43 -15.68 13.41
CA GLU A 553 -28.73 -17.02 12.90
C GLU A 553 -27.42 -17.71 12.51
N ALA A 554 -27.27 -18.98 12.87
CA ALA A 554 -26.13 -19.80 12.43
C ALA A 554 -26.35 -20.31 11.00
N ILE A 555 -25.37 -20.05 10.13
CA ILE A 555 -25.30 -20.61 8.77
C ILE A 555 -24.52 -21.94 8.80
N GLY A 556 -23.45 -21.99 9.60
CA GLY A 556 -22.63 -23.18 9.78
C GLY A 556 -22.11 -23.29 11.20
N SER A 557 -21.82 -24.52 11.64
CA SER A 557 -21.37 -24.84 13.00
C SER A 557 -20.09 -25.67 12.96
N TYR A 558 -19.29 -25.66 14.03
CA TYR A 558 -18.09 -26.50 14.11
C TYR A 558 -18.43 -27.99 14.03
N GLY A 559 -17.65 -28.76 13.28
CA GLY A 559 -17.87 -30.21 13.10
C GLY A 559 -17.16 -31.10 14.11
N SER A 560 -16.17 -30.57 14.84
CA SER A 560 -15.33 -31.38 15.73
C SER A 560 -14.82 -30.59 16.95
N ASP A 561 -14.08 -31.29 17.81
CA ASP A 561 -13.58 -30.84 19.11
C ASP A 561 -14.67 -30.62 20.18
N PHE A 562 -14.30 -30.14 21.37
CA PHE A 562 -15.21 -29.96 22.51
C PHE A 562 -16.33 -28.93 22.27
N TYR A 563 -16.20 -28.14 21.20
CA TYR A 563 -17.15 -27.12 20.74
C TYR A 563 -17.89 -27.51 19.45
N ALA A 564 -17.87 -28.80 19.07
CA ALA A 564 -18.69 -29.30 17.96
C ALA A 564 -20.18 -28.92 18.14
N GLY A 565 -20.79 -28.40 17.08
CA GLY A 565 -22.16 -27.89 17.09
C GLY A 565 -22.31 -26.43 17.52
N MET A 566 -21.25 -25.76 18.00
CA MET A 566 -21.28 -24.32 18.23
C MET A 566 -21.22 -23.55 16.89
N PRO A 567 -21.84 -22.36 16.78
CA PRO A 567 -21.84 -21.58 15.54
C PRO A 567 -20.42 -21.17 15.12
N ALA A 568 -20.11 -21.30 13.83
CA ALA A 568 -18.83 -20.93 13.23
C ALA A 568 -18.95 -19.90 12.09
N LEU A 569 -20.15 -19.80 11.49
CA LEU A 569 -20.52 -18.75 10.53
C LEU A 569 -21.94 -18.29 10.88
N THR A 570 -22.12 -16.99 11.09
CA THR A 570 -23.41 -16.42 11.50
C THR A 570 -23.78 -15.20 10.68
N VAL A 571 -25.07 -14.88 10.67
CA VAL A 571 -25.61 -13.63 10.12
C VAL A 571 -26.63 -13.04 11.10
N ASN A 572 -26.54 -11.74 11.35
CA ASN A 572 -27.53 -11.00 12.11
C ASN A 572 -28.17 -9.93 11.24
N ARG A 573 -29.50 -9.77 11.33
CA ARG A 573 -30.19 -8.64 10.71
C ARG A 573 -30.21 -7.46 11.67
N TYR A 574 -29.74 -6.31 11.20
CA TYR A 574 -29.65 -5.12 12.04
C TYR A 574 -30.11 -3.88 11.27
N GLY A 575 -31.26 -3.32 11.66
CA GLY A 575 -31.95 -2.32 10.84
C GLY A 575 -32.35 -2.92 9.50
N GLU A 576 -31.99 -2.23 8.40
CA GLU A 576 -32.27 -2.69 7.03
C GLU A 576 -31.15 -3.57 6.44
N GLY A 577 -30.03 -3.74 7.16
CA GLY A 577 -28.84 -4.46 6.68
C GLY A 577 -28.53 -5.74 7.44
N GLU A 578 -27.35 -6.29 7.17
CA GLU A 578 -26.88 -7.55 7.74
C GLU A 578 -25.43 -7.47 8.20
N ALA A 579 -25.11 -8.19 9.28
CA ALA A 579 -23.76 -8.33 9.79
C ALA A 579 -23.39 -9.82 9.87
N TYR A 580 -22.29 -10.20 9.23
CA TYR A 580 -21.78 -11.57 9.19
C TYR A 580 -20.55 -11.72 10.08
N TYR A 581 -20.49 -12.82 10.83
CA TYR A 581 -19.33 -13.18 11.64
C TYR A 581 -18.77 -14.53 11.22
N VAL A 582 -17.48 -14.55 10.87
CA VAL A 582 -16.74 -15.77 10.52
C VAL A 582 -15.79 -16.12 11.67
N ALA A 583 -16.12 -17.13 12.46
CA ALA A 583 -15.48 -17.43 13.74
C ALA A 583 -14.11 -18.12 13.64
N THR A 584 -13.58 -18.30 12.43
CA THR A 584 -12.34 -19.05 12.17
C THR A 584 -11.75 -18.66 10.81
N VAL A 585 -10.65 -19.27 10.40
CA VAL A 585 -10.13 -19.19 9.02
C VAL A 585 -10.72 -20.35 8.21
N PRO A 586 -11.77 -20.14 7.40
CA PRO A 586 -12.32 -21.19 6.54
C PRO A 586 -11.46 -21.41 5.29
N GLU A 587 -11.64 -22.56 4.63
CA GLU A 587 -11.13 -22.76 3.28
C GLU A 587 -11.72 -21.74 2.30
N GLN A 588 -10.94 -21.37 1.28
CA GLN A 588 -11.29 -20.29 0.34
C GLN A 588 -12.65 -20.52 -0.36
N LYS A 589 -13.03 -21.78 -0.60
CA LYS A 589 -14.29 -22.12 -1.27
C LYS A 589 -15.52 -21.61 -0.51
N LEU A 590 -15.55 -21.75 0.82
CA LEU A 590 -16.64 -21.23 1.65
C LEU A 590 -16.68 -19.71 1.57
N LEU A 591 -15.53 -19.07 1.68
CA LEU A 591 -15.42 -17.61 1.66
C LEU A 591 -15.84 -17.01 0.31
N SER A 592 -15.41 -17.62 -0.81
CA SER A 592 -15.84 -17.20 -2.15
C SER A 592 -17.35 -17.36 -2.33
N GLY A 593 -17.95 -18.46 -1.85
CA GLY A 593 -19.40 -18.66 -1.88
C GLY A 593 -20.18 -17.64 -1.03
N LEU A 594 -19.65 -17.28 0.14
CA LEU A 594 -20.22 -16.23 0.99
C LEU A 594 -20.21 -14.87 0.27
N VAL A 595 -19.05 -14.48 -0.27
CA VAL A 595 -18.90 -13.21 -1.00
C VAL A 595 -19.81 -13.18 -2.22
N GLN A 596 -19.88 -14.27 -2.99
CA GLN A 596 -20.78 -14.34 -4.16
C GLN A 596 -22.24 -14.14 -3.76
N THR A 597 -22.67 -14.80 -2.68
CA THR A 597 -24.04 -14.67 -2.15
C THR A 597 -24.36 -13.23 -1.77
N ILE A 598 -23.44 -12.54 -1.08
CA ILE A 598 -23.64 -11.17 -0.62
C ILE A 598 -23.62 -10.19 -1.80
N CYS A 599 -22.68 -10.36 -2.75
CA CYS A 599 -22.60 -9.53 -3.95
C CYS A 599 -23.87 -9.62 -4.79
N GLU A 600 -24.38 -10.84 -5.04
CA GLU A 600 -25.63 -11.03 -5.79
C GLU A 600 -26.84 -10.39 -5.11
N LYS A 601 -26.92 -10.46 -3.77
CA LYS A 601 -27.99 -9.79 -3.00
C LYS A 601 -27.99 -8.27 -3.22
N HIS A 602 -26.82 -7.67 -3.40
CA HIS A 602 -26.64 -6.23 -3.64
C HIS A 602 -26.62 -5.85 -5.13
N GLY A 603 -26.76 -6.83 -6.03
CA GLY A 603 -26.68 -6.64 -7.48
C GLY A 603 -25.28 -6.26 -7.98
N ILE A 604 -24.24 -6.66 -7.25
CA ILE A 604 -22.83 -6.42 -7.59
C ILE A 604 -22.30 -7.64 -8.33
N GLY A 605 -21.65 -7.43 -9.48
CA GLY A 605 -21.06 -8.50 -10.27
C GLY A 605 -19.92 -8.01 -11.16
N ALA A 606 -19.22 -8.96 -11.79
CA ALA A 606 -18.16 -8.67 -12.74
C ALA A 606 -18.69 -7.88 -13.95
N PRO A 607 -17.87 -7.01 -14.55
CA PRO A 607 -18.29 -6.25 -15.74
C PRO A 607 -18.49 -7.13 -16.98
N LEU A 608 -17.77 -8.24 -17.08
CA LEU A 608 -17.82 -9.23 -18.17
C LEU A 608 -17.58 -10.64 -17.60
N LEU A 609 -17.85 -11.66 -18.40
CA LEU A 609 -17.50 -13.05 -18.07
C LEU A 609 -16.16 -13.40 -18.73
N ALA A 610 -15.23 -13.95 -17.94
CA ALA A 610 -13.91 -14.35 -18.40
C ALA A 610 -13.46 -15.66 -17.73
N ASP A 611 -12.51 -16.36 -18.36
CA ASP A 611 -11.86 -17.52 -17.76
C ASP A 611 -11.11 -17.16 -16.46
N ALA A 612 -10.95 -18.14 -15.56
CA ALA A 612 -10.20 -17.95 -14.34
C ALA A 612 -8.74 -17.51 -14.63
N GLY A 613 -8.24 -16.55 -13.86
CA GLY A 613 -6.92 -15.94 -14.09
C GLY A 613 -6.92 -14.77 -15.08
N VAL A 614 -8.05 -14.47 -15.71
CA VAL A 614 -8.28 -13.21 -16.41
C VAL A 614 -8.91 -12.21 -15.44
N GLU A 615 -8.12 -11.21 -15.05
CA GLU A 615 -8.56 -10.11 -14.20
C GLU A 615 -9.30 -9.06 -15.05
N LEU A 616 -10.43 -8.59 -14.52
CA LEU A 616 -11.22 -7.49 -15.07
C LEU A 616 -11.28 -6.35 -14.07
N ALA A 617 -10.95 -5.15 -14.53
CA ALA A 617 -11.02 -3.93 -13.75
C ALA A 617 -11.56 -2.79 -14.61
N GLN A 618 -12.39 -1.91 -14.03
CA GLN A 618 -13.08 -0.85 -14.75
C GLN A 618 -12.71 0.52 -14.15
N ARG A 619 -12.37 1.47 -15.02
CA ARG A 619 -12.24 2.89 -14.69
C ARG A 619 -13.27 3.69 -15.47
N HIS A 620 -13.74 4.79 -14.88
CA HIS A 620 -14.79 5.65 -15.44
C HIS A 620 -14.30 7.07 -15.60
N LYS A 621 -14.58 7.68 -16.76
CA LYS A 621 -14.34 9.10 -17.03
C LYS A 621 -15.61 9.72 -17.59
N GLY A 622 -16.31 10.49 -16.75
CA GLY A 622 -17.67 10.91 -17.08
C GLY A 622 -18.59 9.69 -17.20
N GLU A 623 -19.30 9.57 -18.31
CA GLU A 623 -20.17 8.42 -18.61
C GLU A 623 -19.44 7.26 -19.28
N GLU A 624 -18.19 7.46 -19.71
CA GLU A 624 -17.41 6.42 -20.37
C GLU A 624 -16.80 5.45 -19.36
N ALA A 625 -16.84 4.16 -19.72
CA ALA A 625 -16.17 3.10 -19.00
C ALA A 625 -15.04 2.50 -19.85
N TYR A 626 -13.91 2.23 -19.18
CA TYR A 626 -12.76 1.54 -19.72
C TYR A 626 -12.56 0.24 -18.93
N THR A 627 -12.83 -0.89 -19.57
CA THR A 627 -12.66 -2.21 -18.97
C THR A 627 -11.31 -2.80 -19.37
N PHE A 628 -10.41 -2.89 -18.42
CA PHE A 628 -9.13 -3.56 -18.55
C PHE A 628 -9.34 -5.07 -18.45
N VAL A 629 -8.79 -5.81 -19.42
CA VAL A 629 -8.79 -7.27 -19.43
C VAL A 629 -7.34 -7.72 -19.36
N LEU A 630 -6.98 -8.39 -18.27
CA LEU A 630 -5.60 -8.71 -17.92
C LEU A 630 -5.44 -10.22 -17.76
N ASN A 631 -4.89 -10.88 -18.78
CA ASN A 631 -4.69 -12.32 -18.74
C ASN A 631 -3.40 -12.68 -18.00
N HIS A 632 -3.49 -13.08 -16.73
CA HIS A 632 -2.32 -13.50 -15.95
C HIS A 632 -1.90 -14.95 -16.25
N ASN A 633 -2.64 -15.67 -17.08
CA ASN A 633 -2.32 -17.04 -17.43
C ASN A 633 -1.15 -17.12 -18.43
N PRO A 634 -0.34 -18.20 -18.37
CA PRO A 634 0.67 -18.51 -19.38
C PRO A 634 0.07 -19.16 -20.64
N PHE A 635 -1.25 -19.12 -20.82
CA PHE A 635 -1.99 -19.72 -21.93
C PHE A 635 -3.11 -18.79 -22.40
N GLU A 636 -3.59 -19.01 -23.63
CA GLU A 636 -4.73 -18.29 -24.21
C GLU A 636 -5.98 -18.51 -23.34
N SER A 637 -6.71 -17.43 -23.06
CA SER A 637 -7.94 -17.44 -22.26
C SER A 637 -9.11 -16.81 -23.03
N LYS A 638 -10.33 -17.08 -22.59
CA LYS A 638 -11.56 -16.59 -23.23
C LYS A 638 -12.21 -15.45 -22.45
N LEU A 639 -12.86 -14.57 -23.18
CA LEU A 639 -13.67 -13.45 -22.69
C LEU A 639 -14.98 -13.37 -23.49
N GLU A 640 -16.10 -13.21 -22.80
CA GLU A 640 -17.43 -13.08 -23.41
C GLU A 640 -17.91 -11.63 -23.34
N LEU A 641 -18.01 -10.97 -24.51
CA LEU A 641 -18.45 -9.58 -24.65
C LEU A 641 -19.97 -9.44 -24.85
N GLY A 642 -20.65 -10.55 -25.15
CA GLY A 642 -22.07 -10.54 -25.50
C GLY A 642 -22.36 -9.79 -26.81
N GLU A 643 -23.53 -9.16 -26.90
CA GLU A 643 -23.97 -8.42 -28.09
C GLU A 643 -23.42 -6.99 -28.16
N VAL A 644 -22.86 -6.48 -27.05
CA VAL A 644 -22.27 -5.14 -26.99
C VAL A 644 -20.97 -5.14 -27.80
N LYS A 645 -20.78 -4.09 -28.60
CA LYS A 645 -19.56 -3.88 -29.38
C LYS A 645 -18.61 -3.02 -28.57
N TYR A 646 -17.36 -3.46 -28.51
CA TYR A 646 -16.27 -2.75 -27.85
C TYR A 646 -15.20 -2.39 -28.88
N THR A 647 -14.48 -1.31 -28.62
CA THR A 647 -13.20 -1.01 -29.26
C THR A 647 -12.10 -1.28 -28.26
N ASP A 648 -11.15 -2.14 -28.62
CA ASP A 648 -9.92 -2.29 -27.84
C ASP A 648 -9.00 -1.10 -28.16
N LEU A 649 -8.72 -0.26 -27.16
CA LEU A 649 -7.94 0.95 -27.33
C LEU A 649 -6.47 0.70 -27.68
N LEU A 650 -5.96 -0.52 -27.44
CA LEU A 650 -4.57 -0.88 -27.75
C LEU A 650 -4.37 -1.33 -29.20
N THR A 651 -5.43 -1.84 -29.84
CA THR A 651 -5.37 -2.37 -31.22
C THR A 651 -6.26 -1.60 -32.19
N SER A 652 -7.17 -0.77 -31.67
CA SER A 652 -8.27 -0.12 -32.40
C SER A 652 -9.25 -1.11 -33.06
N GLU A 653 -9.19 -2.40 -32.74
CA GLU A 653 -10.10 -3.41 -33.27
C GLU A 653 -11.48 -3.30 -32.62
N ARG A 654 -12.53 -3.58 -33.41
CA ARG A 654 -13.90 -3.68 -32.91
C ARG A 654 -14.23 -5.14 -32.59
N LEU A 655 -14.56 -5.40 -31.33
CA LEU A 655 -14.76 -6.72 -30.76
C LEU A 655 -16.22 -6.89 -30.29
N SER A 656 -16.74 -8.11 -30.41
CA SER A 656 -18.07 -8.51 -29.91
C SER A 656 -18.17 -10.04 -29.84
N GLY A 657 -19.08 -10.58 -29.04
CA GLY A 657 -19.21 -12.03 -28.83
C GLY A 657 -18.05 -12.62 -28.03
N ALA A 658 -17.71 -13.88 -28.31
CA ALA A 658 -16.59 -14.57 -27.67
C ALA A 658 -15.26 -14.15 -28.32
N VAL A 659 -14.31 -13.69 -27.50
CA VAL A 659 -12.96 -13.31 -27.94
C VAL A 659 -11.90 -14.07 -27.14
N THR A 660 -10.72 -14.24 -27.74
CA THR A 660 -9.56 -14.81 -27.05
C THR A 660 -8.56 -13.73 -26.68
N ILE A 661 -7.85 -13.94 -25.57
CA ILE A 661 -6.75 -13.11 -25.12
C ILE A 661 -5.51 -13.97 -24.94
N GLU A 662 -4.43 -13.55 -25.59
CA GLU A 662 -3.13 -14.24 -25.58
C GLU A 662 -2.55 -14.35 -24.15
N PRO A 663 -1.61 -15.28 -23.90
CA PRO A 663 -0.88 -15.35 -22.63
C PRO A 663 -0.27 -14.01 -22.26
N TYR A 664 -0.45 -13.56 -21.02
CA TYR A 664 0.02 -12.24 -20.56
C TYR A 664 -0.51 -11.05 -21.38
N GLY A 665 -1.62 -11.25 -22.11
CA GLY A 665 -2.27 -10.24 -22.94
C GLY A 665 -3.00 -9.18 -22.13
N VAL A 666 -3.18 -8.01 -22.75
CA VAL A 666 -3.96 -6.90 -22.21
C VAL A 666 -4.87 -6.36 -23.30
N MET A 667 -6.13 -6.09 -22.94
CA MET A 667 -7.07 -5.29 -23.74
C MET A 667 -7.60 -4.14 -22.88
N ILE A 668 -7.94 -3.01 -23.51
CA ILE A 668 -8.64 -1.91 -22.84
C ILE A 668 -9.91 -1.62 -23.64
N LEU A 669 -11.03 -2.13 -23.17
CA LEU A 669 -12.29 -2.11 -23.88
C LEU A 669 -13.08 -0.84 -23.56
N GLN A 670 -13.43 -0.10 -24.60
CA GLN A 670 -14.37 1.02 -24.57
C GLN A 670 -15.61 0.65 -25.38
N ILE A 671 -16.82 0.92 -24.89
CA ILE A 671 -18.05 0.66 -25.66
C ILE A 671 -17.99 1.45 -26.98
N SER A 672 -18.21 0.76 -28.11
CA SER A 672 -18.28 1.39 -29.42
C SER A 672 -19.61 2.12 -29.59
N THR A 673 -19.55 3.43 -29.89
CA THR A 673 -20.72 4.20 -30.37
C THR A 673 -21.08 3.87 -31.81
#